data_AF-A0A8U1FB77-F1
#
_entry.id   AF-A0A8U1FB77-F1
#
_cell.length_a   1.000
_cell.length_b   1.000
_cell.length_c   1.000
_cell.angle_alpha   90.00
_cell.angle_beta   90.00
_cell.angle_gamma   90.00
#
_symmetry.space_group_name_H-M   'P 1'
#
loop_
_entity.id
_entity.type
_entity.pdbx_description
1 polymer ?
#
loop_
_entity_poly.entity_id
_entity_poly.type
_entity_poly.pdbx_seq_one_letter_code
_entity_poly.pdbx_strand_id
1 'polypeptide(L)'
;MEVKPKVESDKEVAIGEAEEDRQDEVNEDLLKLEETLCNIQITPTPCSLPERAQEVDLSQYPTSYKENSPQEKLLLAIADNFSCQYVHLYPDRKPLLLSPLNECGVQKFVSTTLRPTLLSYPELYSWEGCASFVSEFLSLEPLDPPIDPPRHLYSPTWLMQTQSGSCFDFSTLLCSLLLGAGYNAYCVSGYAVKEMCLLNQSLQECPLLVTHVKGKATEQKRQVKKYSVKPPRDLRSGFEQRQEERRQADAQAILLKKQQEAERLQEERERLPPDPLLGLRVHCWVLILSGNREVPENFFINPLTGKSLSTTNKCFLGIESIWNHQNYWVNMQDCRFGCAEMNFDLGDAVKWEYLLYGTTGQSLLLIPDMKKQQEAEDDEEEEVDEPKLFEMPPSWVNQINISQQDMETRCPGGMKVIQYRKAKLEKFAPYLLPDGLVTRLTSYSDLDCTQPSTVKEWYQHRHDHLEERELKKTSNVTIEHFRPGRSYALKSHRYITMTTETERQMDFYSHARADGLARRVEMPFEMTETFEDRPDFMYHRHVVFGKRVKVFGPSNTEAPDHGQRPLQKKVVERFNRDRSKPAGEDVAERIFLVSEDRIQVTYHREDDQIIPAWRNFIKPRDSGDSQNPHSFTPQMASTFQVDPFEKPSKNLFLYEMLVHMMKEEESVALRVKESEKEVRAILGVREQEESSIELHISIYNTARNERARCHREALERTAKEERLRQEEKELDFLAPLLAQLGDPENLTRQAALQLRNDCLADLKQRLIDKANLIQARFERETQELQQKQQWYQKNQLTMTKEDEDEYLAYCSDAMFRIHILKLRLSRHKDKAPQKYLALDERLRRDPRLANHLW
;
A
#
# COMPACT_ATOMS: atom_id res chain seq x y z
N MET A 1 29.47 -98.91 -29.11
CA MET A 1 30.58 -98.12 -29.69
C MET A 1 30.47 -96.73 -29.13
N GLU A 2 31.50 -96.32 -28.38
CA GLU A 2 31.92 -94.96 -27.98
C GLU A 2 30.79 -93.98 -27.58
N VAL A 3 30.37 -93.91 -26.31
CA VAL A 3 31.02 -93.33 -25.11
C VAL A 3 31.38 -91.84 -25.26
N LYS A 4 30.51 -90.93 -24.77
CA LYS A 4 30.71 -90.13 -23.53
C LYS A 4 29.49 -89.22 -23.22
N PRO A 5 29.29 -88.77 -21.96
CA PRO A 5 28.00 -88.87 -21.29
C PRO A 5 27.31 -87.53 -20.94
N LYS A 6 26.03 -87.68 -20.53
CA LYS A 6 25.21 -86.77 -19.70
C LYS A 6 25.79 -86.55 -18.30
N VAL A 7 25.35 -85.46 -17.66
CA VAL A 7 24.80 -85.29 -16.27
C VAL A 7 25.12 -83.85 -15.82
N GLU A 8 24.16 -82.91 -15.79
CA GLU A 8 23.26 -82.55 -14.66
C GLU A 8 23.96 -82.08 -13.38
N SER A 9 23.81 -80.80 -13.00
CA SER A 9 23.10 -80.37 -11.78
C SER A 9 23.39 -78.91 -11.37
N ASP A 10 22.29 -78.23 -11.07
CA ASP A 10 22.03 -77.27 -9.99
C ASP A 10 22.76 -75.92 -9.80
N LYS A 11 21.89 -74.89 -9.91
CA LYS A 11 21.60 -73.82 -8.95
C LYS A 11 22.68 -72.79 -8.56
N GLU A 12 22.20 -71.55 -8.70
CA GLU A 12 22.19 -70.47 -7.68
C GLU A 12 23.24 -69.35 -7.77
N VAL A 13 22.68 -68.14 -7.97
CA VAL A 13 23.16 -66.78 -7.60
C VAL A 13 24.36 -66.30 -8.46
N ALA A 14 24.48 -65.06 -8.93
CA ALA A 14 24.09 -63.75 -8.43
C ALA A 14 24.14 -62.78 -9.63
N ILE A 15 23.22 -61.83 -9.80
CA ILE A 15 23.34 -60.47 -9.24
C ILE A 15 24.71 -59.87 -9.63
N GLY A 16 24.74 -59.21 -10.78
CA GLY A 16 25.93 -58.49 -11.26
C GLY A 16 25.63 -57.57 -12.43
N GLU A 17 24.84 -58.02 -13.40
CA GLU A 17 24.72 -57.31 -14.69
C GLU A 17 23.48 -56.40 -14.80
N ALA A 18 22.60 -56.36 -13.79
CA ALA A 18 21.38 -55.52 -13.83
C ALA A 18 21.47 -54.23 -12.98
N GLU A 19 22.57 -54.04 -12.25
CA GLU A 19 22.88 -52.79 -11.53
C GLU A 19 23.84 -51.89 -12.32
N GLU A 20 24.75 -52.45 -13.14
CA GLU A 20 25.63 -51.64 -14.02
C GLU A 20 24.84 -50.95 -15.13
N ASP A 21 23.92 -51.64 -15.83
CA ASP A 21 23.12 -51.02 -16.89
C ASP A 21 22.16 -49.92 -16.38
N ARG A 22 21.70 -50.01 -15.12
CA ARG A 22 20.89 -48.95 -14.50
C ARG A 22 21.73 -47.81 -13.95
N GLN A 23 22.96 -48.06 -13.53
CA GLN A 23 23.89 -47.02 -13.12
C GLN A 23 24.45 -46.26 -14.32
N ASP A 24 24.60 -46.90 -15.47
CA ASP A 24 25.02 -46.27 -16.71
C ASP A 24 23.88 -45.50 -17.39
N GLU A 25 22.62 -45.97 -17.35
CA GLU A 25 21.47 -45.16 -17.76
C GLU A 25 21.21 -43.98 -16.82
N VAL A 26 21.36 -44.16 -15.50
CA VAL A 26 21.21 -43.07 -14.52
C VAL A 26 22.40 -42.09 -14.59
N ASN A 27 23.61 -42.55 -14.92
CA ASN A 27 24.77 -41.68 -15.20
C ASN A 27 24.63 -40.95 -16.53
N GLU A 28 24.09 -41.58 -17.58
CA GLU A 28 23.78 -40.89 -18.83
C GLU A 28 22.66 -39.86 -18.62
N ASP A 29 21.64 -40.17 -17.84
CA ASP A 29 20.57 -39.23 -17.51
C ASP A 29 21.06 -38.13 -16.56
N LEU A 30 21.99 -38.42 -15.63
CA LEU A 30 22.67 -37.41 -14.79
C LEU A 30 23.63 -36.55 -15.60
N LEU A 31 24.33 -37.10 -16.59
CA LEU A 31 25.22 -36.36 -17.50
C LEU A 31 24.40 -35.53 -18.48
N LYS A 32 23.25 -36.03 -18.96
CA LYS A 32 22.27 -35.24 -19.72
C LYS A 32 21.59 -34.20 -18.85
N LEU A 33 21.38 -34.47 -17.56
CA LEU A 33 20.87 -33.50 -16.58
C LEU A 33 21.93 -32.44 -16.26
N GLU A 34 23.20 -32.81 -16.11
CA GLU A 34 24.33 -31.89 -15.92
C GLU A 34 24.64 -31.10 -17.19
N GLU A 35 24.57 -31.69 -18.39
CA GLU A 35 24.65 -30.95 -19.66
C GLU A 35 23.45 -30.03 -19.86
N THR A 36 22.24 -30.45 -19.50
CA THR A 36 21.06 -29.56 -19.55
C THR A 36 21.14 -28.47 -18.50
N LEU A 37 21.65 -28.74 -17.30
CA LEU A 37 21.88 -27.75 -16.22
C LEU A 37 23.07 -26.81 -16.51
N CYS A 38 24.12 -27.28 -17.18
CA CYS A 38 25.23 -26.45 -17.64
C CYS A 38 24.87 -25.62 -18.88
N ASN A 39 23.95 -26.10 -19.71
CA ASN A 39 23.34 -25.33 -20.81
C ASN A 39 22.20 -24.42 -20.35
N ILE A 40 21.63 -24.66 -19.15
CA ILE A 40 20.85 -23.66 -18.41
C ILE A 40 21.86 -22.67 -17.82
N GLN A 41 22.33 -21.76 -18.68
CA GLN A 41 22.76 -20.47 -18.19
C GLN A 41 21.54 -19.81 -17.57
N ILE A 42 21.44 -19.87 -16.23
CA ILE A 42 20.87 -18.77 -15.49
C ILE A 42 21.85 -17.61 -15.67
N THR A 43 21.92 -17.06 -16.89
CA THR A 43 21.92 -15.62 -16.98
C THR A 43 20.78 -15.22 -16.05
N PRO A 44 21.01 -14.40 -15.00
CA PRO A 44 19.87 -13.70 -14.44
C PRO A 44 19.20 -13.17 -15.69
N THR A 45 17.96 -13.58 -15.98
CA THR A 45 17.21 -12.80 -16.94
C THR A 45 17.43 -11.43 -16.36
N PRO A 46 18.09 -10.50 -17.08
CA PRO A 46 17.67 -9.17 -16.84
C PRO A 46 16.16 -9.38 -17.05
N CYS A 47 15.38 -9.18 -16.00
CA CYS A 47 14.45 -8.11 -16.18
C CYS A 47 15.35 -7.04 -16.80
N SER A 48 15.40 -7.02 -18.13
CA SER A 48 15.53 -5.81 -18.85
C SER A 48 14.34 -5.14 -18.22
N LEU A 49 14.64 -4.41 -17.13
CA LEU A 49 14.02 -3.16 -16.84
C LEU A 49 13.71 -2.69 -18.25
N PRO A 50 12.44 -2.45 -18.59
CA PRO A 50 12.27 -1.50 -19.64
C PRO A 50 13.17 -0.35 -19.18
N GLU A 51 14.36 -0.20 -19.77
CA GLU A 51 15.11 1.03 -19.78
C GLU A 51 14.19 1.92 -20.60
N ARG A 52 13.09 2.29 -19.96
CA ARG A 52 12.37 3.51 -20.22
C ARG A 52 13.25 4.58 -19.60
N ALA A 53 14.46 4.74 -20.14
CA ALA A 53 14.83 6.06 -20.57
C ALA A 53 13.83 6.39 -21.69
N GLN A 54 12.59 6.71 -21.31
CA GLN A 54 11.73 7.45 -22.21
C GLN A 54 12.55 8.70 -22.49
N GLU A 55 13.01 8.87 -23.72
CA GLU A 55 13.53 10.16 -24.16
C GLU A 55 12.39 11.16 -23.93
N VAL A 56 12.47 11.86 -22.81
CA VAL A 56 11.46 12.84 -22.44
C VAL A 56 11.59 13.98 -23.45
N ASP A 57 10.53 14.20 -24.21
CA ASP A 57 10.49 15.26 -25.19
C ASP A 57 10.46 16.63 -24.49
N LEU A 58 11.65 17.22 -24.30
CA LEU A 58 11.86 18.53 -23.70
C LEU A 58 11.12 19.65 -24.46
N SER A 59 10.71 19.42 -25.72
CA SER A 59 9.97 20.42 -26.50
C SER A 59 8.59 20.71 -25.93
N GLN A 60 7.97 19.74 -25.24
CA GLN A 60 6.62 19.83 -24.68
C GLN A 60 6.55 20.66 -23.38
N TYR A 61 7.68 20.95 -22.75
CA TYR A 61 7.71 21.75 -21.53
C TYR A 61 7.43 23.23 -21.80
N PRO A 62 6.66 23.90 -20.91
CA PRO A 62 6.31 25.31 -21.06
C PRO A 62 7.54 26.22 -20.94
N THR A 63 7.38 27.48 -21.37
CA THR A 63 8.47 28.47 -21.40
C THR A 63 9.08 28.73 -20.02
N SER A 64 8.34 28.52 -18.92
CA SER A 64 8.86 28.67 -17.55
C SER A 64 10.06 27.77 -17.24
N TYR A 65 10.18 26.62 -17.93
CA TYR A 65 11.30 25.68 -17.78
C TYR A 65 12.52 26.10 -18.60
N LYS A 66 12.29 26.83 -19.70
CA LYS A 66 13.30 27.16 -20.72
C LYS A 66 13.86 28.58 -20.56
N GLU A 67 13.15 29.45 -19.83
CA GLU A 67 13.50 30.85 -19.68
C GLU A 67 13.29 31.32 -18.23
N ASN A 68 14.02 32.36 -17.84
CA ASN A 68 13.87 33.05 -16.56
C ASN A 68 13.07 34.34 -16.75
N SER A 69 12.02 34.50 -15.94
CA SER A 69 11.27 35.74 -15.81
C SER A 69 12.14 36.88 -15.26
N PRO A 70 11.73 38.16 -15.41
CA PRO A 70 12.48 39.29 -14.86
C PRO A 70 12.71 39.19 -13.34
N GLN A 71 11.72 38.69 -12.59
CA GLN A 71 11.83 38.47 -11.14
C GLN A 71 12.81 37.34 -10.81
N GLU A 72 12.78 36.22 -11.54
CA GLU A 72 13.76 35.14 -11.36
C GLU A 72 15.18 35.59 -11.68
N LYS A 73 15.37 36.41 -12.74
CA LYS A 73 16.68 36.99 -13.06
C LYS A 73 17.23 37.87 -11.93
N LEU A 74 16.37 38.68 -11.30
CA LEU A 74 16.75 39.47 -10.13
C LEU A 74 17.10 38.59 -8.94
N LEU A 75 16.31 37.56 -8.65
CA LEU A 75 16.60 36.59 -7.58
C LEU A 75 17.93 35.88 -7.81
N LEU A 76 18.23 35.45 -9.04
CA LEU A 76 19.51 34.82 -9.38
C LEU A 76 20.68 35.79 -9.15
N ALA A 77 20.53 37.07 -9.52
CA ALA A 77 21.56 38.08 -9.24
C ALA A 77 21.78 38.31 -7.74
N ILE A 78 20.71 38.29 -6.93
CA ILE A 78 20.80 38.36 -5.46
C ILE A 78 21.53 37.12 -4.93
N ALA A 79 21.15 35.93 -5.39
CA ALA A 79 21.78 34.66 -4.98
C ALA A 79 23.26 34.60 -5.37
N ASP A 80 23.64 35.08 -6.56
CA ASP A 80 25.03 35.13 -7.02
C ASP A 80 25.88 36.09 -6.17
N ASN A 81 25.34 37.27 -5.83
CA ASN A 81 26.00 38.21 -4.93
C ASN A 81 26.19 37.60 -3.54
N PHE A 82 25.14 36.98 -2.99
CA PHE A 82 25.19 36.27 -1.71
C PHE A 82 26.24 35.15 -1.73
N SER A 83 26.27 34.34 -2.79
CA SER A 83 27.26 33.28 -2.98
C SER A 83 28.69 33.81 -2.99
N CYS A 84 28.94 34.92 -3.69
CA CYS A 84 30.26 35.55 -3.74
C CYS A 84 30.71 36.07 -2.37
N GLN A 85 29.80 36.69 -1.61
CA GLN A 85 30.07 37.15 -0.24
C GLN A 85 30.34 35.96 0.68
N TYR A 86 29.53 34.91 0.59
CA TYR A 86 29.68 33.71 1.41
C TYR A 86 31.04 33.02 1.17
N VAL A 87 31.43 32.81 -0.10
CA VAL A 87 32.73 32.22 -0.45
C VAL A 87 33.90 33.10 0.01
N HIS A 88 33.73 34.43 0.00
CA HIS A 88 34.75 35.36 0.48
C HIS A 88 34.90 35.34 2.01
N LEU A 89 33.79 35.29 2.75
CA LEU A 89 33.76 35.30 4.22
C LEU A 89 34.13 33.93 4.81
N TYR A 90 33.76 32.84 4.13
CA TYR A 90 33.94 31.47 4.60
C TYR A 90 34.69 30.60 3.57
N PRO A 91 35.97 30.89 3.29
CA PRO A 91 36.74 30.20 2.24
C PRO A 91 36.95 28.70 2.52
N ASP A 92 36.88 28.28 3.78
CA ASP A 92 37.03 26.88 4.20
C ASP A 92 35.74 26.06 4.06
N ARG A 93 34.58 26.71 3.83
CA ARG A 93 33.29 26.04 3.63
C ARG A 93 33.05 25.76 2.15
N LYS A 94 32.33 24.69 1.86
CA LYS A 94 31.94 24.38 0.48
C LYS A 94 30.92 25.40 -0.04
N PRO A 95 30.91 25.68 -1.36
CA PRO A 95 29.88 26.51 -1.98
C PRO A 95 28.47 25.97 -1.74
N LEU A 96 27.53 26.88 -1.50
CA LEU A 96 26.12 26.56 -1.27
C LEU A 96 25.41 26.17 -2.58
N LEU A 97 24.47 25.24 -2.49
CA LEU A 97 23.56 24.93 -3.59
C LEU A 97 22.43 25.96 -3.63
N LEU A 98 22.57 26.97 -4.49
CA LEU A 98 21.59 28.06 -4.66
C LEU A 98 20.88 27.99 -6.02
N SER A 99 21.65 27.89 -7.10
CA SER A 99 21.15 28.05 -8.47
C SER A 99 21.57 26.89 -9.41
N PRO A 100 21.17 25.63 -9.14
CA PRO A 100 21.46 24.51 -10.03
C PRO A 100 20.79 24.63 -11.40
N LEU A 101 21.26 23.82 -12.36
CA LEU A 101 20.64 23.68 -13.67
C LEU A 101 19.41 22.77 -13.59
N ASN A 102 18.32 23.13 -14.26
CA ASN A 102 17.19 22.22 -14.43
C ASN A 102 17.40 21.27 -15.62
N GLU A 103 16.41 20.42 -15.91
CA GLU A 103 16.39 19.49 -17.05
C GLU A 103 16.57 20.16 -18.43
N CYS A 104 16.28 21.46 -18.55
CA CYS A 104 16.43 22.24 -19.79
C CYS A 104 17.76 23.01 -19.85
N GLY A 105 18.66 22.84 -18.87
CA GLY A 105 19.94 23.55 -18.80
C GLY A 105 19.81 25.02 -18.38
N VAL A 106 18.71 25.41 -17.73
CA VAL A 106 18.47 26.76 -17.23
C VAL A 106 18.75 26.81 -15.73
N GLN A 107 19.51 27.82 -15.29
CA GLN A 107 19.72 28.04 -13.86
C GLN A 107 18.42 28.48 -13.19
N LYS A 108 18.02 27.74 -12.15
CA LYS A 108 16.84 28.00 -11.34
C LYS A 108 17.22 28.01 -9.88
N PHE A 109 16.61 28.89 -9.10
CA PHE A 109 16.84 28.96 -7.67
C PHE A 109 16.16 27.79 -6.96
N VAL A 110 16.83 27.14 -6.00
CA VAL A 110 16.32 25.89 -5.39
C VAL A 110 14.93 26.02 -4.75
N SER A 111 14.61 27.17 -4.14
CA SER A 111 13.28 27.41 -3.54
C SER A 111 12.17 27.50 -4.58
N THR A 112 12.46 27.97 -5.80
CA THR A 112 11.45 28.08 -6.87
C THR A 112 11.21 26.75 -7.60
N THR A 113 12.00 25.71 -7.30
CA THR A 113 11.73 24.33 -7.75
C THR A 113 10.68 23.64 -6.88
N LEU A 114 10.45 24.12 -5.65
CA LEU A 114 9.43 23.58 -4.76
C LEU A 114 8.04 24.06 -5.17
N ARG A 115 7.16 23.11 -5.51
CA ARG A 115 5.77 23.39 -5.91
C ARG A 115 4.78 22.82 -4.90
N PRO A 116 4.37 23.59 -3.88
CA PRO A 116 3.32 23.16 -2.94
C PRO A 116 2.10 22.64 -3.70
N THR A 117 1.81 21.35 -3.58
CA THR A 117 0.73 20.70 -4.33
C THR A 117 -0.05 19.75 -3.43
N LEU A 118 -1.35 20.01 -3.24
CA LEU A 118 -2.27 19.08 -2.61
C LEU A 118 -2.89 18.16 -3.67
N LEU A 119 -2.76 16.86 -3.49
CA LEU A 119 -3.28 15.84 -4.40
C LEU A 119 -4.60 15.26 -3.90
N SER A 120 -5.43 14.70 -4.78
CA SER A 120 -6.76 14.17 -4.39
C SER A 120 -6.73 12.85 -3.59
N TYR A 121 -5.55 12.30 -3.32
CA TYR A 121 -5.38 11.00 -2.65
C TYR A 121 -5.28 11.18 -1.13
N PRO A 122 -6.23 10.64 -0.33
CA PRO A 122 -6.22 10.81 1.12
C PRO A 122 -4.97 10.26 1.81
N GLU A 123 -4.36 9.20 1.26
CA GLU A 123 -3.12 8.62 1.78
C GLU A 123 -1.98 9.65 1.81
N LEU A 124 -1.94 10.56 0.83
CA LEU A 124 -0.92 11.59 0.67
C LEU A 124 -1.20 12.86 1.50
N TYR A 125 -2.16 12.82 2.42
CA TYR A 125 -2.36 13.89 3.40
C TYR A 125 -1.51 13.70 4.66
N SER A 126 -1.10 12.46 4.94
CA SER A 126 -0.20 12.13 6.04
C SER A 126 1.25 12.28 5.59
N TRP A 127 2.15 12.67 6.50
CA TRP A 127 3.57 12.73 6.16
C TRP A 127 4.12 11.33 5.89
N GLU A 128 3.61 10.29 6.59
CA GLU A 128 3.97 8.89 6.37
C GLU A 128 3.62 8.45 4.94
N GLY A 129 2.42 8.79 4.47
CA GLY A 129 1.96 8.44 3.13
C GLY A 129 2.77 9.16 2.03
N CYS A 130 3.07 10.45 2.21
CA CYS A 130 3.95 11.17 1.29
C CYS A 130 5.35 10.54 1.24
N ALA A 131 5.94 10.26 2.40
CA ALA A 131 7.29 9.71 2.52
C ALA A 131 7.36 8.29 1.96
N SER A 132 6.37 7.44 2.26
CA SER A 132 6.26 6.10 1.69
C SER A 132 6.13 6.15 0.19
N PHE A 133 5.24 6.98 -0.35
CA PHE A 133 5.06 7.13 -1.79
C PHE A 133 6.36 7.53 -2.49
N VAL A 134 7.02 8.61 -2.06
CA VAL A 134 8.27 9.07 -2.70
C VAL A 134 9.37 8.01 -2.61
N SER A 135 9.51 7.38 -1.44
CA SER A 135 10.52 6.35 -1.23
C SER A 135 10.27 5.10 -2.09
N GLU A 136 9.02 4.75 -2.38
CA GLU A 136 8.68 3.59 -3.22
C GLU A 136 8.76 3.95 -4.71
N PHE A 137 8.33 5.15 -5.07
CA PHE A 137 8.13 5.62 -6.45
C PHE A 137 9.43 5.93 -7.17
N LEU A 138 10.43 6.43 -6.48
CA LEU A 138 11.70 6.82 -7.10
C LEU A 138 12.79 5.76 -6.89
N SER A 139 13.66 5.63 -7.90
CA SER A 139 14.94 4.93 -7.82
C SER A 139 16.08 5.91 -7.57
N LEU A 140 16.98 5.56 -6.64
CA LEU A 140 18.10 6.41 -6.29
C LEU A 140 19.17 6.38 -7.38
N GLU A 141 19.55 7.56 -7.85
CA GLU A 141 20.79 7.82 -8.58
C GLU A 141 21.79 8.47 -7.62
N PRO A 142 22.86 7.76 -7.20
CA PRO A 142 23.86 8.30 -6.29
C PRO A 142 24.58 9.52 -6.89
N LEU A 143 24.97 10.45 -6.03
CA LEU A 143 25.79 11.59 -6.44
C LEU A 143 27.18 11.15 -6.90
N ASP A 144 27.62 11.67 -8.04
CA ASP A 144 28.96 11.48 -8.57
C ASP A 144 29.60 12.83 -8.95
N PRO A 145 30.61 13.33 -8.21
CA PRO A 145 31.19 12.73 -7.00
C PRO A 145 30.29 12.89 -5.75
N PRO A 146 30.38 12.00 -4.74
CA PRO A 146 29.48 12.00 -3.57
C PRO A 146 29.74 13.13 -2.56
N ILE A 147 30.77 13.93 -2.79
CA ILE A 147 31.20 14.99 -1.88
C ILE A 147 30.64 16.36 -2.27
N ASP A 148 30.12 16.51 -3.49
CA ASP A 148 29.67 17.80 -4.00
C ASP A 148 28.14 17.79 -4.18
N PRO A 149 27.47 18.93 -3.99
CA PRO A 149 26.05 19.03 -4.32
C PRO A 149 25.84 18.83 -5.83
N PRO A 150 24.63 18.38 -6.25
CA PRO A 150 24.38 18.06 -7.64
C PRO A 150 24.40 19.32 -8.51
N ARG A 151 24.96 19.20 -9.72
CA ARG A 151 24.96 20.29 -10.72
C ARG A 151 23.58 20.54 -11.30
N HIS A 152 22.76 19.50 -11.37
CA HIS A 152 21.39 19.55 -11.84
C HIS A 152 20.43 19.27 -10.70
N LEU A 153 19.30 19.99 -10.66
CA LEU A 153 18.18 19.70 -9.77
C LEU A 153 16.94 19.58 -10.65
N TYR A 154 16.38 18.39 -10.70
CA TYR A 154 15.27 18.08 -11.59
C TYR A 154 13.93 18.50 -10.97
N SER A 155 13.02 18.97 -11.82
CA SER A 155 11.69 19.35 -11.37
C SER A 155 10.88 18.14 -10.86
N PRO A 156 9.99 18.31 -9.86
CA PRO A 156 9.02 17.27 -9.48
C PRO A 156 8.26 16.64 -10.66
N THR A 157 7.97 17.42 -11.71
CA THR A 157 7.30 16.92 -12.93
C THR A 157 8.17 16.00 -13.77
N TRP A 158 9.47 16.26 -13.83
CA TRP A 158 10.44 15.38 -14.48
C TRP A 158 10.52 14.03 -13.76
N LEU A 159 10.57 14.07 -12.42
CA LEU A 159 10.64 12.87 -11.58
C LEU A 159 9.40 11.99 -11.72
N MET A 160 8.21 12.58 -11.92
CA MET A 160 6.99 11.80 -12.20
C MET A 160 7.08 10.99 -13.50
N GLN A 161 7.87 11.44 -14.48
CA GLN A 161 8.02 10.76 -15.77
C GLN A 161 9.16 9.74 -15.76
N THR A 162 10.31 10.09 -15.18
CA THR A 162 11.52 9.27 -15.21
C THR A 162 11.60 8.27 -14.06
N GLN A 163 10.94 8.58 -12.93
CA GLN A 163 10.96 7.79 -11.70
C GLN A 163 12.37 7.49 -11.15
N SER A 164 13.35 8.32 -11.48
CA SER A 164 14.72 8.23 -10.97
C SER A 164 15.24 9.62 -10.58
N GLY A 165 16.17 9.66 -9.63
CA GLY A 165 16.78 10.93 -9.22
C GLY A 165 17.71 10.80 -8.02
N SER A 166 18.37 11.91 -7.70
CA SER A 166 19.28 12.02 -6.57
C SER A 166 18.55 12.26 -5.24
N CYS A 167 19.27 12.19 -4.12
CA CYS A 167 18.70 12.52 -2.80
C CYS A 167 18.10 13.95 -2.71
N PHE A 168 18.57 14.89 -3.53
CA PHE A 168 18.01 16.25 -3.61
C PHE A 168 16.68 16.26 -4.36
N ASP A 169 16.57 15.48 -5.42
CA ASP A 169 15.34 15.33 -6.20
C ASP A 169 14.23 14.69 -5.37
N PHE A 170 14.57 13.63 -4.63
CA PHE A 170 13.70 12.98 -3.65
C PHE A 170 13.18 13.97 -2.59
N SER A 171 14.08 14.75 -2.00
CA SER A 171 13.71 15.75 -0.98
C SER A 171 12.83 16.86 -1.55
N THR A 172 13.12 17.32 -2.76
CA THR A 172 12.37 18.37 -3.45
C THR A 172 10.94 17.94 -3.75
N LEU A 173 10.76 16.72 -4.26
CA LEU A 173 9.43 16.15 -4.47
C LEU A 173 8.68 15.98 -3.14
N LEU A 174 9.30 15.35 -2.14
CA LEU A 174 8.68 15.10 -0.85
C LEU A 174 8.27 16.41 -0.16
N CYS A 175 9.17 17.40 -0.12
CA CYS A 175 8.90 18.69 0.48
C CYS A 175 7.77 19.43 -0.26
N SER A 176 7.69 19.34 -1.58
CA SER A 176 6.59 19.92 -2.38
C SER A 176 5.21 19.32 -2.01
N LEU A 177 5.15 17.99 -1.80
CA LEU A 177 3.93 17.31 -1.37
C LEU A 177 3.55 17.68 0.08
N LEU A 178 4.52 17.70 0.99
CA LEU A 178 4.30 18.03 2.40
C LEU A 178 3.85 19.48 2.59
N LEU A 179 4.47 20.43 1.87
CA LEU A 179 4.05 21.83 1.86
C LEU A 179 2.63 21.99 1.31
N GLY A 180 2.28 21.26 0.24
CA GLY A 180 0.92 21.22 -0.30
C GLY A 180 -0.11 20.64 0.67
N ALA A 181 0.29 19.64 1.45
CA ALA A 181 -0.50 19.10 2.55
C ALA A 181 -0.60 20.07 3.75
N GLY A 182 0.25 21.11 3.84
CA GLY A 182 0.21 22.11 4.91
C GLY A 182 1.15 21.83 6.10
N TYR A 183 2.10 20.91 5.95
CA TYR A 183 3.20 20.75 6.91
C TYR A 183 4.21 21.89 6.76
N ASN A 184 4.86 22.25 7.87
CA ASN A 184 5.97 23.19 7.84
C ASN A 184 7.27 22.45 7.48
N ALA A 185 7.46 22.21 6.18
CA ALA A 185 8.51 21.34 5.65
C ALA A 185 9.63 22.13 4.94
N TYR A 186 10.86 21.65 5.10
CA TYR A 186 12.07 22.23 4.52
C TYR A 186 12.94 21.15 3.91
N CYS A 187 13.52 21.41 2.75
CA CYS A 187 14.65 20.63 2.25
C CYS A 187 15.89 21.02 3.06
N VAL A 188 16.71 20.03 3.40
CA VAL A 188 17.92 20.17 4.21
C VAL A 188 19.09 19.66 3.41
N SER A 189 20.08 20.51 3.12
CA SER A 189 21.36 20.09 2.55
C SER A 189 22.42 20.01 3.66
N GLY A 190 23.10 18.88 3.73
CA GLY A 190 24.13 18.66 4.74
C GLY A 190 24.90 17.37 4.51
N TYR A 191 25.41 16.80 5.59
CA TYR A 191 26.27 15.62 5.57
C TYR A 191 25.61 14.45 6.28
N ALA A 192 25.74 13.25 5.71
CA ALA A 192 25.19 12.02 6.28
C ALA A 192 26.18 10.86 6.18
N VAL A 193 25.91 9.80 6.96
CA VAL A 193 26.69 8.56 6.90
C VAL A 193 26.53 7.86 5.54
N LYS A 194 27.57 7.12 5.14
CA LYS A 194 27.64 6.40 3.85
C LYS A 194 26.41 5.55 3.55
N GLU A 195 25.92 4.83 4.55
CA GLU A 195 24.80 3.92 4.42
C GLU A 195 23.52 4.66 4.04
N MET A 196 23.33 5.87 4.57
CA MET A 196 22.19 6.72 4.24
C MET A 196 22.30 7.27 2.82
N CYS A 197 23.47 7.80 2.44
CA CYS A 197 23.71 8.36 1.10
C CYS A 197 23.54 7.31 -0.01
N LEU A 198 23.90 6.05 0.25
CA LEU A 198 23.84 4.95 -0.73
C LEU A 198 22.57 4.09 -0.62
N LEU A 199 21.61 4.46 0.24
CA LEU A 199 20.41 3.65 0.54
C LEU A 199 20.74 2.20 0.96
N ASN A 200 21.89 2.00 1.61
CA ASN A 200 22.29 0.68 2.07
C ASN A 200 21.60 0.32 3.39
N GLN A 201 20.68 -0.63 3.33
CA GLN A 201 19.90 -1.09 4.48
C GLN A 201 20.32 -2.49 4.97
N SER A 202 21.40 -3.07 4.44
CA SER A 202 21.78 -4.47 4.67
C SER A 202 22.09 -4.83 6.13
N LEU A 203 22.39 -3.85 6.99
CA LEU A 203 22.60 -4.05 8.43
C LEU A 203 21.41 -3.61 9.29
N GLN A 204 20.38 -3.00 8.69
CA GLN A 204 19.17 -2.61 9.41
C GLN A 204 18.25 -3.81 9.59
N GLU A 205 17.59 -3.90 10.73
CA GLU A 205 16.55 -4.92 10.93
C GLU A 205 15.34 -4.65 10.04
N CYS A 206 14.79 -5.70 9.45
CA CYS A 206 13.59 -5.60 8.64
C CYS A 206 12.38 -5.28 9.54
N PRO A 207 11.61 -4.21 9.26
CA PRO A 207 10.44 -3.85 10.07
C PRO A 207 9.40 -4.97 10.22
N LEU A 208 9.25 -5.83 9.20
CA LEU A 208 8.31 -6.96 9.20
C LEU A 208 8.73 -8.12 10.13
N LEU A 209 10.00 -8.15 10.57
CA LEU A 209 10.50 -9.14 11.53
C LEU A 209 10.41 -8.67 12.98
N VAL A 210 10.22 -7.37 13.20
CA VAL A 210 10.09 -6.80 14.55
C VAL A 210 8.72 -7.17 15.10
N THR A 211 8.67 -8.20 15.94
CA THR A 211 7.47 -8.48 16.73
C THR A 211 7.29 -7.34 17.72
N HIS A 212 6.27 -6.50 17.52
CA HIS A 212 5.83 -5.57 18.55
C HIS A 212 5.37 -6.39 19.76
N VAL A 213 6.29 -6.64 20.69
CA VAL A 213 5.96 -7.23 21.99
C VAL A 213 5.06 -6.22 22.68
N LYS A 214 3.74 -6.42 22.58
CA LYS A 214 2.75 -5.73 23.42
C LYS A 214 3.27 -5.80 24.84
N GLY A 215 3.54 -4.62 25.41
CA GLY A 215 4.35 -4.44 26.61
C GLY A 215 4.06 -5.51 27.64
N LYS A 216 5.11 -6.22 28.07
CA LYS A 216 5.04 -7.10 29.24
C LYS A 216 4.33 -6.31 30.33
N ALA A 217 3.13 -6.75 30.70
CA ALA A 217 2.45 -6.23 31.87
C ALA A 217 3.45 -6.33 33.01
N THR A 218 3.91 -5.19 33.51
CA THR A 218 4.76 -5.11 34.70
C THR A 218 4.05 -5.92 35.77
N GLU A 219 4.64 -7.06 36.14
CA GLU A 219 4.18 -7.85 37.27
C GLU A 219 4.17 -6.91 38.48
N GLN A 220 2.98 -6.44 38.84
CA GLN A 220 2.79 -5.71 40.08
C GLN A 220 3.17 -6.68 41.19
N LYS A 221 4.31 -6.45 41.83
CA LYS A 221 4.69 -7.14 43.06
C LYS A 221 3.51 -7.05 44.02
N ARG A 222 2.82 -8.18 44.25
CA ARG A 222 1.69 -8.26 45.17
C ARG A 222 2.15 -7.73 46.52
N GLN A 223 1.62 -6.58 46.95
CA GLN A 223 1.86 -6.04 48.28
C GLN A 223 1.36 -7.05 49.31
N VAL A 224 2.28 -7.56 50.14
CA VAL A 224 1.95 -8.53 51.19
C VAL A 224 1.10 -7.82 52.24
N LYS A 225 -0.16 -8.21 52.40
CA LYS A 225 -1.07 -7.68 53.43
C LYS A 225 -0.61 -8.17 54.81
N LYS A 226 -0.64 -7.27 55.81
CA LYS A 226 -0.16 -7.45 57.21
C LYS A 226 -0.71 -8.68 57.96
N TYR A 227 -1.79 -9.30 57.47
CA TYR A 227 -2.45 -10.46 58.08
C TYR A 227 -2.62 -11.63 57.10
N SER A 228 -1.60 -11.96 56.30
CA SER A 228 -1.61 -13.18 55.48
C SER A 228 -1.22 -14.41 56.32
N VAL A 229 -1.99 -15.49 56.19
CA VAL A 229 -1.69 -16.80 56.79
C VAL A 229 -0.28 -17.23 56.38
N LYS A 230 0.56 -17.58 57.36
CA LYS A 230 1.93 -18.05 57.08
C LYS A 230 1.84 -19.33 56.24
N PRO A 231 2.56 -19.41 55.10
CA PRO A 231 2.58 -20.62 54.30
C PRO A 231 3.08 -21.81 55.14
N PRO A 232 2.70 -23.05 54.78
CA PRO A 232 3.18 -24.26 55.43
C PRO A 232 4.71 -24.24 55.52
N ARG A 233 5.25 -24.70 56.66
CA ARG A 233 6.69 -24.70 56.93
C ARG A 233 7.37 -25.60 55.90
N ASP A 234 8.21 -25.02 55.03
CA ASP A 234 8.97 -25.78 54.05
C ASP A 234 9.96 -26.68 54.81
N LEU A 235 9.81 -28.00 54.65
CA LEU A 235 10.62 -29.01 55.35
C LEU A 235 11.92 -29.34 54.60
N ARG A 236 12.20 -28.63 53.50
CA ARG A 236 13.43 -28.75 52.71
C ARG A 236 14.60 -28.06 53.42
N SER A 237 15.79 -28.66 53.34
CA SER A 237 17.00 -28.12 53.95
C SER A 237 17.41 -26.80 53.29
N GLY A 238 17.46 -25.71 54.07
CA GLY A 238 17.91 -24.40 53.57
C GLY A 238 19.41 -24.34 53.20
N PHE A 239 20.17 -25.40 53.47
CA PHE A 239 21.55 -25.55 52.97
C PHE A 239 21.55 -26.14 51.54
N GLU A 240 20.72 -27.15 51.29
CA GLU A 240 20.57 -27.76 49.95
C GLU A 240 19.95 -26.76 48.97
N GLN A 241 18.97 -25.97 49.41
CA GLN A 241 18.42 -24.86 48.60
C GLN A 241 19.51 -23.86 48.22
N ARG A 242 20.35 -23.42 49.18
CA ARG A 242 21.47 -22.50 48.88
C ARG A 242 22.54 -23.11 47.96
N GLN A 243 22.79 -24.41 48.05
CA GLN A 243 23.71 -25.10 47.13
C GLN A 243 23.14 -25.20 45.71
N GLU A 244 21.84 -25.49 45.60
CA GLU A 244 21.15 -25.58 44.32
C GLU A 244 21.00 -24.19 43.68
N GLU A 245 20.64 -23.17 44.45
CA GLU A 245 20.62 -21.76 44.03
C GLU A 245 21.99 -21.30 43.53
N ARG A 246 23.08 -21.66 44.23
CA ARG A 246 24.43 -21.34 43.80
C ARG A 246 24.81 -22.06 42.50
N ARG A 247 24.45 -23.33 42.35
CA ARG A 247 24.65 -24.09 41.09
C ARG A 247 23.86 -23.48 39.93
N GLN A 248 22.62 -23.08 40.17
CA GLN A 248 21.78 -22.41 39.17
C GLN A 248 22.32 -21.03 38.81
N ALA A 249 22.78 -20.24 39.80
CA ALA A 249 23.40 -18.94 39.57
C ALA A 249 24.72 -19.05 38.78
N ASP A 250 25.57 -20.02 39.12
CA ASP A 250 26.82 -20.26 38.39
C ASP A 250 26.53 -20.72 36.94
N ALA A 251 25.54 -21.60 36.73
CA ALA A 251 25.11 -22.03 35.40
C ALA A 251 24.52 -20.87 34.57
N GLN A 252 23.71 -20.00 35.19
CA GLN A 252 23.19 -18.79 34.56
C GLN A 252 24.30 -17.80 34.21
N ALA A 253 25.29 -17.61 35.09
CA ALA A 253 26.42 -16.73 34.84
C ALA A 253 27.31 -17.24 33.68
N ILE A 254 27.48 -18.56 33.55
CA ILE A 254 28.20 -19.16 32.42
C ILE A 254 27.41 -18.96 31.12
N LEU A 255 26.09 -19.16 31.13
CA LEU A 255 25.24 -18.92 29.96
C LEU A 255 25.27 -17.45 29.54
N LEU A 256 25.18 -16.52 30.49
CA LEU A 256 25.25 -15.08 30.22
C LEU A 256 26.60 -14.69 29.62
N LYS A 257 27.71 -15.21 30.16
CA LYS A 257 29.04 -14.97 29.58
C LYS A 257 29.15 -15.51 28.15
N LYS A 258 28.64 -16.71 27.89
CA LYS A 258 28.62 -17.27 26.52
C LYS A 258 27.75 -16.44 25.57
N GLN A 259 26.62 -15.92 26.04
CA GLN A 259 25.78 -15.01 25.25
C GLN A 259 26.50 -13.71 24.94
N GLN A 260 27.12 -13.07 25.94
CA GLN A 260 27.90 -11.83 25.75
C GLN A 260 29.09 -12.03 24.82
N GLU A 261 29.78 -13.17 24.91
CA GLU A 261 30.89 -13.49 24.02
C GLU A 261 30.41 -13.71 22.58
N ALA A 262 29.27 -14.40 22.40
CA ALA A 262 28.64 -14.58 21.09
C ALA A 262 28.15 -13.26 20.49
N GLU A 263 27.54 -12.39 21.29
CA GLU A 263 27.12 -11.04 20.89
C GLU A 263 28.32 -10.20 20.45
N ARG A 264 29.41 -10.20 21.23
CA ARG A 264 30.65 -9.49 20.86
C ARG A 264 31.26 -9.98 19.54
N LEU A 265 31.35 -11.30 19.37
CA LEU A 265 31.83 -11.89 18.11
C LEU A 265 30.93 -11.52 16.93
N GLN A 266 29.63 -11.40 17.16
CA GLN A 266 28.67 -10.99 16.15
C GLN A 266 28.81 -9.48 15.81
N GLU A 267 28.93 -8.61 16.80
CA GLU A 267 29.18 -7.18 16.61
C GLU A 267 30.48 -6.94 15.83
N GLU A 268 31.53 -7.71 16.12
CA GLU A 268 32.80 -7.62 15.41
C GLU A 268 32.68 -8.04 13.94
N ARG A 269 31.87 -9.07 13.64
CA ARG A 269 31.56 -9.50 12.26
C ARG A 269 30.70 -8.51 11.49
N GLU A 270 29.79 -7.81 12.17
CA GLU A 270 28.89 -6.81 11.57
C GLU A 270 29.51 -5.42 11.49
N ARG A 271 30.71 -5.23 12.06
CA ARG A 271 31.41 -3.96 12.05
C ARG A 271 31.81 -3.58 10.62
N LEU A 272 31.26 -2.46 10.16
CA LEU A 272 31.58 -1.92 8.86
C LEU A 272 33.05 -1.44 8.79
N PRO A 273 33.68 -1.54 7.60
CA PRO A 273 34.95 -0.87 7.34
C PRO A 273 34.82 0.64 7.59
N PRO A 274 35.88 1.31 8.10
CA PRO A 274 35.86 2.76 8.29
C PRO A 274 35.62 3.46 6.95
N ASP A 275 34.70 4.43 6.91
CA ASP A 275 34.43 5.24 5.70
C ASP A 275 35.49 6.34 5.54
N PRO A 276 36.29 6.35 4.46
CA PRO A 276 37.29 7.40 4.22
C PRO A 276 36.67 8.79 4.03
N LEU A 277 35.39 8.85 3.65
CA LEU A 277 34.65 10.09 3.38
C LEU A 277 33.65 10.45 4.49
N LEU A 278 33.84 9.91 5.70
CA LEU A 278 32.96 10.21 6.84
C LEU A 278 32.90 11.72 7.09
N GLY A 279 31.69 12.29 7.09
CA GLY A 279 31.47 13.73 7.27
C GLY A 279 31.67 14.58 6.01
N LEU A 280 32.09 13.99 4.88
CA LEU A 280 32.29 14.71 3.61
C LEU A 280 31.20 14.41 2.57
N ARG A 281 30.40 13.36 2.78
CA ARG A 281 29.34 12.96 1.84
C ARG A 281 28.15 13.90 1.94
N VAL A 282 27.83 14.54 0.82
CA VAL A 282 26.68 15.43 0.74
C VAL A 282 25.41 14.61 0.60
N HIS A 283 24.38 15.02 1.32
CA HIS A 283 23.07 14.41 1.30
C HIS A 283 21.98 15.47 1.45
N CYS A 284 20.76 15.12 1.04
CA CYS A 284 19.60 15.96 1.20
C CYS A 284 18.44 15.15 1.81
N TRP A 285 17.78 15.74 2.79
CA TRP A 285 16.61 15.16 3.47
C TRP A 285 15.58 16.24 3.80
N VAL A 286 14.48 15.87 4.45
CA VAL A 286 13.41 16.83 4.79
C VAL A 286 13.33 17.03 6.30
N LEU A 287 13.23 18.29 6.73
CA LEU A 287 12.94 18.69 8.10
C LEU A 287 11.47 19.11 8.20
N ILE A 288 10.77 18.59 9.21
CA ILE A 288 9.44 19.08 9.60
C ILE A 288 9.57 19.80 10.93
N LEU A 289 9.14 21.06 10.96
CA LEU A 289 9.06 21.85 12.20
C LEU A 289 7.71 21.61 12.90
N SER A 290 7.76 21.60 14.23
CA SER A 290 6.59 21.47 15.10
C SER A 290 5.61 22.64 14.94
N GLY A 291 4.34 22.40 15.28
CA GLY A 291 3.28 23.42 15.32
C GLY A 291 2.18 23.21 14.28
N ASN A 292 2.55 23.12 13.01
CA ASN A 292 1.56 22.87 11.94
C ASN A 292 1.12 21.40 11.94
N ARG A 293 -0.17 21.14 11.65
CA ARG A 293 -0.77 19.79 11.58
C ARG A 293 -0.52 18.93 12.82
N GLU A 294 -0.57 19.53 14.01
CA GLU A 294 -0.42 18.84 15.31
C GLU A 294 0.93 18.10 15.47
N VAL A 295 1.96 18.49 14.73
CA VAL A 295 3.30 17.92 14.88
C VAL A 295 3.89 18.38 16.22
N PRO A 296 4.20 17.47 17.17
CA PRO A 296 4.58 17.83 18.52
C PRO A 296 6.04 18.30 18.64
N GLU A 297 6.94 17.71 17.86
CA GLU A 297 8.38 17.96 17.92
C GLU A 297 8.97 17.96 16.52
N ASN A 298 10.12 18.63 16.35
CA ASN A 298 10.84 18.64 15.09
C ASN A 298 11.42 17.25 14.79
N PHE A 299 11.32 16.82 13.54
CA PHE A 299 11.91 15.55 13.12
C PHE A 299 12.39 15.61 11.67
N PHE A 300 13.33 14.72 11.34
CA PHE A 300 13.81 14.53 9.97
C PHE A 300 13.08 13.37 9.31
N ILE A 301 12.87 13.48 8.00
CA ILE A 301 12.45 12.38 7.14
C ILE A 301 13.59 12.08 6.18
N ASN A 302 14.06 10.83 6.19
CA ASN A 302 14.93 10.36 5.11
C ASN A 302 14.06 9.98 3.91
N PRO A 303 14.06 10.77 2.82
CA PRO A 303 13.15 10.57 1.71
C PRO A 303 13.46 9.28 0.93
N LEU A 304 14.68 8.76 1.00
CA LEU A 304 15.07 7.52 0.33
C LEU A 304 14.44 6.28 0.96
N THR A 305 14.18 6.31 2.27
CA THR A 305 13.59 5.19 3.02
C THR A 305 12.16 5.43 3.48
N GLY A 306 11.70 6.68 3.43
CA GLY A 306 10.39 7.10 3.93
C GLY A 306 10.27 7.10 5.46
N LYS A 307 11.37 6.90 6.20
CA LYS A 307 11.37 6.80 7.67
C LYS A 307 11.56 8.16 8.32
N SER A 308 10.81 8.43 9.39
CA SER A 308 11.10 9.53 10.31
C SER A 308 12.23 9.15 11.27
N LEU A 309 13.05 10.14 11.60
CA LEU A 309 14.20 10.04 12.48
C LEU A 309 14.22 11.29 13.37
N SER A 310 14.62 11.14 14.63
CA SER A 310 14.84 12.28 15.53
C SER A 310 15.91 13.21 14.94
N THR A 311 15.79 14.51 15.20
CA THR A 311 16.81 15.52 14.85
C THR A 311 18.17 15.24 15.48
N THR A 312 18.20 14.48 16.57
CA THR A 312 19.42 14.07 17.30
C THR A 312 20.07 12.79 16.78
N ASN A 313 19.55 12.21 15.69
CA ASN A 313 20.05 10.94 15.17
C ASN A 313 21.48 11.07 14.62
N LYS A 314 22.37 10.18 15.04
CA LYS A 314 23.80 10.14 14.69
C LYS A 314 24.08 9.94 13.19
N CYS A 315 23.09 9.51 12.41
CA CYS A 315 23.24 9.36 10.97
C CYS A 315 23.38 10.70 10.23
N PHE A 316 22.92 11.81 10.85
CA PHE A 316 23.05 13.16 10.31
C PHE A 316 24.26 13.84 10.96
N LEU A 317 25.26 14.15 10.14
CA LEU A 317 26.58 14.59 10.57
C LEU A 317 26.74 16.12 10.58
N GLY A 318 25.84 16.85 9.93
CA GLY A 318 25.81 18.32 9.94
C GLY A 318 24.88 18.88 8.88
N ILE A 319 24.51 20.16 9.02
CA ILE A 319 23.63 20.87 8.09
C ILE A 319 24.34 22.12 7.59
N GLU A 320 24.36 22.31 6.27
CA GLU A 320 24.92 23.50 5.63
C GLU A 320 23.82 24.54 5.38
N SER A 321 22.68 24.11 4.85
CA SER A 321 21.56 25.00 4.53
C SER A 321 20.21 24.27 4.54
N ILE A 322 19.15 25.05 4.69
CA ILE A 322 17.78 24.58 4.56
C ILE A 322 16.96 25.57 3.72
N TRP A 323 15.94 25.09 3.03
CA TRP A 323 15.07 25.97 2.24
C TRP A 323 13.66 25.41 2.12
N ASN A 324 12.71 26.32 1.89
CA ASN A 324 11.34 25.99 1.53
C ASN A 324 10.91 26.87 0.34
N HIS A 325 9.62 26.86 0.00
CA HIS A 325 9.05 27.65 -1.09
C HIS A 325 9.05 29.18 -0.84
N GLN A 326 9.44 29.65 0.36
CA GLN A 326 9.41 31.06 0.75
C GLN A 326 10.80 31.68 0.88
N ASN A 327 11.79 30.92 1.35
CA ASN A 327 13.14 31.44 1.55
C ASN A 327 14.22 30.34 1.58
N TYR A 328 15.46 30.78 1.73
CA TYR A 328 16.66 29.97 1.90
C TYR A 328 17.42 30.44 3.15
N TRP A 329 17.85 29.50 3.98
CA TRP A 329 18.59 29.75 5.22
C TRP A 329 19.91 28.98 5.23
N VAL A 330 20.98 29.66 5.61
CA VAL A 330 22.32 29.11 5.81
C VAL A 330 22.53 28.89 7.30
N ASN A 331 23.05 27.72 7.64
CA ASN A 331 23.42 27.42 9.01
C ASN A 331 24.74 28.12 9.38
N MET A 332 24.72 28.83 10.50
CA MET A 332 25.88 29.53 11.09
C MET A 332 26.38 28.87 12.39
N GLN A 333 25.74 27.77 12.81
CA GLN A 333 26.04 27.03 14.03
C GLN A 333 27.16 25.99 13.82
N ASP A 334 27.83 25.59 14.91
CA ASP A 334 28.85 24.54 14.89
C ASP A 334 28.21 23.13 14.83
N CYS A 335 28.60 22.33 13.84
CA CYS A 335 28.09 20.97 13.62
C CYS A 335 29.06 19.85 14.04
N ARG A 336 30.11 20.12 14.84
CA ARG A 336 31.08 19.08 15.28
C ARG A 336 30.47 17.84 15.92
N PHE A 337 29.33 17.99 16.59
CA PHE A 337 28.60 16.89 17.25
C PHE A 337 27.36 16.44 16.45
N GLY A 338 27.35 16.68 15.13
CA GLY A 338 26.20 16.43 14.28
C GLY A 338 25.08 17.43 14.53
N CYS A 339 23.84 16.96 14.43
CA CYS A 339 22.64 17.78 14.61
C CYS A 339 22.06 17.75 16.03
N ALA A 340 22.73 17.09 16.99
CA ALA A 340 22.17 16.83 18.32
C ALA A 340 21.95 18.09 19.18
N GLU A 341 22.82 19.10 19.05
CA GLU A 341 22.78 20.35 19.82
C GLU A 341 22.28 21.53 18.97
N MET A 342 21.70 21.26 17.80
CA MET A 342 21.31 22.29 16.84
C MET A 342 19.99 22.95 17.23
N ASN A 343 19.92 24.28 17.09
CA ASN A 343 18.68 25.03 17.25
C ASN A 343 18.01 25.26 15.88
N PHE A 344 16.71 24.98 15.80
CA PHE A 344 15.90 25.08 14.58
C PHE A 344 14.98 26.31 14.57
N ASP A 345 15.20 27.28 15.46
CA ASP A 345 14.55 28.57 15.40
C ASP A 345 15.15 29.41 14.27
N LEU A 346 14.51 29.39 13.11
CA LEU A 346 14.90 30.17 11.93
C LEU A 346 14.68 31.69 12.13
N GLY A 347 14.09 32.06 13.27
CA GLY A 347 13.97 33.40 13.82
C GLY A 347 15.30 34.02 14.28
N ASP A 348 16.31 33.20 14.55
CA ASP A 348 17.55 33.63 15.20
C ASP A 348 18.64 33.94 14.16
N ALA A 349 18.82 35.23 13.85
CA ALA A 349 19.79 35.72 12.87
C ALA A 349 21.26 35.39 13.21
N VAL A 350 21.57 35.05 14.48
CA VAL A 350 22.93 34.61 14.86
C VAL A 350 23.17 33.17 14.43
N LYS A 351 22.12 32.35 14.41
CA LYS A 351 22.19 30.91 14.11
C LYS A 351 21.86 30.58 12.67
N TRP A 352 20.96 31.35 12.06
CA TRP A 352 20.48 31.16 10.69
C TRP A 352 20.52 32.47 9.93
N GLU A 353 21.34 32.52 8.88
CA GLU A 353 21.38 33.64 7.95
C GLU A 353 20.40 33.37 6.81
N TYR A 354 19.51 34.31 6.51
CA TYR A 354 18.48 34.13 5.47
C TYR A 354 18.78 34.98 4.22
N LEU A 355 18.38 34.49 3.05
CA LEU A 355 18.61 35.19 1.79
C LEU A 355 17.67 36.39 1.58
N LEU A 356 16.37 36.19 1.83
CA LEU A 356 15.33 37.21 1.65
C LEU A 356 14.81 37.71 3.01
N TYR A 357 14.65 39.02 3.15
CA TYR A 357 13.97 39.61 4.30
C TYR A 357 12.46 39.34 4.14
N GLY A 358 11.87 38.52 5.00
CA GLY A 358 10.47 38.09 4.89
C GLY A 358 9.48 39.04 5.54
N THR A 359 8.21 39.01 5.08
CA THR A 359 7.08 39.78 5.61
C THR A 359 6.52 39.21 6.92
N THR A 360 6.72 37.92 7.19
CA THR A 360 6.26 37.23 8.41
C THR A 360 7.35 37.15 9.47
N GLY A 361 7.59 38.29 10.14
CA GLY A 361 8.04 38.34 11.53
C GLY A 361 9.53 38.11 11.83
N GLN A 362 10.37 39.12 11.56
CA GLN A 362 11.48 39.52 12.43
C GLN A 362 11.60 41.06 12.38
N SER A 363 10.74 41.74 13.13
CA SER A 363 11.12 43.03 13.69
C SER A 363 12.27 42.78 14.68
N LEU A 364 13.24 43.70 14.74
CA LEU A 364 14.47 43.72 15.55
C LEU A 364 15.73 43.33 14.78
N LEU A 365 16.27 44.28 14.02
CA LEU A 365 17.45 45.06 14.43
C LEU A 365 17.51 46.33 13.58
N LEU A 366 16.91 47.41 14.10
CA LEU A 366 17.42 48.75 13.81
C LEU A 366 18.93 48.69 14.04
N ILE A 367 19.72 48.92 13.00
CA ILE A 367 21.13 49.26 13.12
C ILE A 367 21.19 50.45 14.10
N PRO A 368 21.68 50.28 15.33
CA PRO A 368 21.99 51.43 16.17
C PRO A 368 23.27 52.04 15.59
N ASP A 369 23.26 53.38 15.48
CA ASP A 369 24.40 54.23 15.14
C ASP A 369 24.70 54.47 13.66
N MET A 370 23.91 55.37 13.04
CA MET A 370 24.43 56.45 12.16
C MET A 370 23.55 57.73 12.18
N LYS A 371 22.78 57.98 13.24
CA LYS A 371 22.06 59.25 13.43
C LYS A 371 22.40 59.90 14.78
N LYS A 372 23.63 60.42 14.89
CA LYS A 372 23.95 61.55 15.78
C LYS A 372 24.99 62.43 15.11
N GLN A 373 24.50 63.32 14.26
CA GLN A 373 24.98 64.70 14.11
C GLN A 373 24.23 65.34 12.94
N GLN A 374 23.12 65.99 13.26
CA GLN A 374 22.75 67.30 12.72
C GLN A 374 21.46 67.73 13.41
N GLU A 375 21.62 68.65 14.35
CA GLU A 375 20.54 69.51 14.81
C GLU A 375 20.26 70.56 13.71
N ALA A 376 18.97 70.91 13.60
CA ALA A 376 18.37 72.13 13.08
C ALA A 376 17.51 71.98 11.80
N GLU A 377 16.20 72.17 12.03
CA GLU A 377 15.24 72.93 11.20
C GLU A 377 15.03 72.47 9.75
N ASP A 378 13.96 71.70 9.51
CA ASP A 378 12.70 72.22 8.94
C ASP A 378 11.70 71.07 8.72
N ASP A 379 10.42 71.37 8.92
CA ASP A 379 9.27 70.49 8.73
C ASP A 379 9.09 70.16 7.23
N GLU A 380 9.49 68.96 6.81
CA GLU A 380 8.91 68.28 5.65
C GLU A 380 8.61 66.82 6.03
N GLU A 381 7.32 66.47 6.08
CA GLU A 381 6.86 65.08 6.15
C GLU A 381 7.25 64.37 4.85
N GLU A 382 8.48 63.89 4.75
CA GLU A 382 8.85 62.86 3.78
C GLU A 382 8.14 61.56 4.19
N GLU A 383 7.13 61.15 3.42
CA GLU A 383 6.67 59.76 3.39
C GLU A 383 7.90 58.88 3.12
N VAL A 384 8.43 58.25 4.18
CA VAL A 384 9.44 57.20 4.05
C VAL A 384 8.75 56.03 3.36
N ASP A 385 8.90 55.97 2.03
CA ASP A 385 8.56 54.83 1.19
C ASP A 385 9.16 53.57 1.86
N GLU A 386 8.33 52.76 2.51
CA GLU A 386 8.78 51.49 3.09
C GLU A 386 9.47 50.69 1.98
N PRO A 387 10.70 50.18 2.18
CA PRO A 387 11.40 49.47 1.14
C PRO A 387 10.57 48.25 0.73
N LYS A 388 10.07 48.25 -0.52
CA LYS A 388 9.35 47.11 -1.11
C LYS A 388 10.20 45.85 -0.95
N LEU A 389 9.85 45.00 0.01
CA LEU A 389 10.56 43.76 0.27
C LEU A 389 10.45 42.87 -0.98
N PHE A 390 11.59 42.34 -1.43
CA PHE A 390 11.63 41.43 -2.57
C PHE A 390 11.06 40.07 -2.15
N GLU A 391 9.87 39.73 -2.66
CA GLU A 391 9.20 38.46 -2.38
C GLU A 391 9.69 37.33 -3.31
N MET A 392 9.67 36.10 -2.79
CA MET A 392 10.05 34.91 -3.56
C MET A 392 9.12 34.74 -4.78
N PRO A 393 9.65 34.62 -6.01
CA PRO A 393 8.85 34.36 -7.20
C PRO A 393 8.09 33.02 -7.10
N PRO A 394 6.93 32.89 -7.78
CA PRO A 394 6.20 31.63 -7.81
C PRO A 394 7.04 30.54 -8.48
N SER A 395 6.80 29.29 -8.07
CA SER A 395 7.47 28.13 -8.67
C SER A 395 7.26 28.04 -10.18
N TRP A 396 8.35 27.85 -10.92
CA TRP A 396 8.36 27.65 -12.38
C TRP A 396 7.84 26.27 -12.81
N VAL A 397 7.81 25.33 -11.86
CA VAL A 397 7.33 23.96 -12.05
C VAL A 397 5.80 23.93 -12.15
N ASN A 398 5.28 23.11 -13.08
CA ASN A 398 3.85 22.85 -13.21
C ASN A 398 3.29 22.10 -11.98
N GLN A 399 1.97 22.11 -11.82
CA GLN A 399 1.33 21.37 -10.74
C GLN A 399 1.62 19.86 -10.84
N ILE A 400 2.03 19.27 -9.72
CA ILE A 400 2.31 17.83 -9.63
C ILE A 400 1.00 17.07 -9.83
N ASN A 401 1.01 16.10 -10.74
CA ASN A 401 -0.12 15.21 -10.97
C ASN A 401 0.37 13.76 -10.92
N ILE A 402 -0.30 12.93 -10.12
CA ILE A 402 -0.01 11.50 -10.00
C ILE A 402 -1.17 10.76 -10.66
N SER A 403 -0.87 9.97 -11.69
CA SER A 403 -1.91 9.17 -12.34
C SER A 403 -2.37 8.04 -11.42
N GLN A 404 -3.59 7.54 -11.62
CA GLN A 404 -4.06 6.36 -10.89
C GLN A 404 -3.15 5.16 -11.11
N GLN A 405 -2.58 5.02 -12.32
CA GLN A 405 -1.64 3.95 -12.62
C GLN A 405 -0.37 4.07 -11.77
N ASP A 406 0.20 5.27 -11.64
CA ASP A 406 1.41 5.52 -10.85
C ASP A 406 1.20 5.31 -9.35
N MET A 407 0.00 5.67 -8.86
CA MET A 407 -0.39 5.41 -7.48
C MET A 407 -0.56 3.91 -7.19
N GLU A 408 -1.02 3.14 -8.18
CA GLU A 408 -1.16 1.68 -8.06
C GLU A 408 0.18 0.95 -8.24
N THR A 409 1.02 1.33 -9.20
CA THR A 409 2.31 0.67 -9.45
C THR A 409 3.32 0.95 -8.35
N ARG A 410 3.27 2.15 -7.75
CA ARG A 410 4.11 2.64 -6.64
C ARG A 410 5.62 2.63 -6.85
N CYS A 411 6.17 1.87 -7.79
CA CYS A 411 7.60 1.73 -8.00
C CYS A 411 7.91 1.55 -9.49
N PRO A 412 9.13 1.91 -9.92
CA PRO A 412 9.54 1.79 -11.32
C PRO A 412 9.51 0.32 -11.75
N GLY A 413 8.83 0.02 -12.86
CA GLY A 413 8.62 -1.36 -13.31
C GLY A 413 7.71 -2.20 -12.39
N GLY A 414 7.11 -1.61 -11.36
CA GLY A 414 6.19 -2.26 -10.43
C GLY A 414 6.85 -3.24 -9.46
N MET A 415 8.18 -3.29 -9.35
CA MET A 415 8.88 -4.14 -8.40
C MET A 415 9.98 -3.36 -7.68
N LYS A 416 10.13 -3.60 -6.38
CA LYS A 416 11.24 -3.05 -5.57
C LYS A 416 11.84 -4.12 -4.67
N VAL A 417 13.17 -4.23 -4.67
CA VAL A 417 13.91 -5.16 -3.81
C VAL A 417 14.72 -4.38 -2.79
N ILE A 418 14.62 -4.76 -1.52
CA ILE A 418 15.31 -4.14 -0.39
C ILE A 418 16.03 -5.23 0.38
N GLN A 419 17.33 -5.04 0.59
CA GLN A 419 18.15 -5.91 1.43
C GLN A 419 18.24 -5.34 2.86
N TYR A 420 17.96 -6.18 3.83
CA TYR A 420 18.03 -5.94 5.26
C TYR A 420 18.97 -6.95 5.93
N ARG A 421 19.24 -6.77 7.22
CA ARG A 421 20.02 -7.71 8.03
C ARG A 421 19.37 -9.08 8.02
N LYS A 422 20.05 -10.03 7.39
CA LYS A 422 19.59 -11.43 7.20
C LYS A 422 18.21 -11.53 6.55
N ALA A 423 17.82 -10.55 5.72
CA ALA A 423 16.51 -10.55 5.11
C ALA A 423 16.50 -9.86 3.74
N LYS A 424 15.75 -10.42 2.80
CA LYS A 424 15.46 -9.84 1.49
C LYS A 424 13.95 -9.58 1.40
N LEU A 425 13.58 -8.32 1.22
CA LEU A 425 12.19 -7.89 1.04
C LEU A 425 11.97 -7.51 -0.42
N GLU A 426 11.02 -8.17 -1.06
CA GLU A 426 10.59 -7.89 -2.43
C GLU A 426 9.16 -7.38 -2.36
N LYS A 427 8.91 -6.22 -2.97
CA LYS A 427 7.58 -5.61 -3.09
C LYS A 427 7.20 -5.60 -4.56
N PHE A 428 5.95 -5.92 -4.84
CA PHE A 428 5.37 -5.93 -6.18
C PHE A 428 4.09 -5.11 -6.18
N ALA A 429 3.87 -4.38 -7.26
CA ALA A 429 2.64 -3.66 -7.50
C ALA A 429 1.45 -4.62 -7.54
N PRO A 430 0.28 -4.23 -6.99
CA PRO A 430 -0.95 -5.00 -7.14
C PRO A 430 -1.22 -5.32 -8.61
N TYR A 431 -1.56 -6.59 -8.88
CA TYR A 431 -1.83 -7.15 -10.21
C TYR A 431 -0.66 -7.11 -11.20
N LEU A 432 0.59 -6.84 -10.77
CA LEU A 432 1.76 -7.03 -11.63
C LEU A 432 2.01 -8.51 -11.88
N LEU A 433 2.01 -9.31 -10.82
CA LEU A 433 2.17 -10.75 -10.91
C LEU A 433 0.81 -11.45 -11.04
N PRO A 434 0.69 -12.46 -11.93
CA PRO A 434 -0.57 -13.16 -12.17
C PRO A 434 -1.03 -13.99 -10.96
N ASP A 435 -0.11 -14.34 -10.05
CA ASP A 435 -0.40 -15.10 -8.83
C ASP A 435 -0.94 -14.22 -7.68
N GLY A 436 -0.98 -12.89 -7.88
CA GLY A 436 -1.45 -11.91 -6.90
C GLY A 436 -0.43 -11.59 -5.80
N LEU A 437 0.82 -12.01 -5.93
CA LEU A 437 1.88 -11.72 -4.96
C LEU A 437 2.20 -10.22 -4.95
N VAL A 438 2.14 -9.61 -3.77
CA VAL A 438 2.47 -8.18 -3.56
C VAL A 438 3.70 -7.98 -2.67
N THR A 439 4.02 -8.93 -1.80
CA THR A 439 5.21 -8.83 -0.95
C THR A 439 5.78 -10.21 -0.68
N ARG A 440 7.10 -10.36 -0.79
CA ARG A 440 7.84 -11.56 -0.38
C ARG A 440 8.97 -11.16 0.57
N LEU A 441 9.03 -11.78 1.73
CA LEU A 441 10.11 -11.64 2.70
C LEU A 441 10.83 -12.97 2.84
N THR A 442 12.09 -13.00 2.40
CA THR A 442 12.98 -14.14 2.65
C THR A 442 13.90 -13.79 3.81
N SER A 443 13.86 -14.57 4.89
CA SER A 443 14.81 -14.48 6.00
C SER A 443 15.91 -15.52 5.82
N TYR A 444 17.11 -15.20 6.29
CA TYR A 444 18.32 -16.01 6.13
C TYR A 444 18.93 -16.34 7.50
N SER A 445 19.65 -17.47 7.60
CA SER A 445 20.39 -17.82 8.81
C SER A 445 21.70 -17.03 8.92
N ASP A 446 22.31 -16.72 7.78
CA ASP A 446 23.58 -16.04 7.59
C ASP A 446 23.43 -14.56 7.20
N LEU A 447 24.52 -13.79 7.39
CA LEU A 447 24.56 -12.36 7.03
C LEU A 447 24.72 -12.12 5.53
N ASP A 448 25.36 -13.07 4.82
CA ASP A 448 25.61 -13.00 3.39
C ASP A 448 24.36 -13.34 2.55
N CYS A 449 23.23 -13.66 3.22
CA CYS A 449 21.96 -14.03 2.61
C CYS A 449 22.06 -15.20 1.62
N THR A 450 22.84 -16.23 1.96
CA THR A 450 23.04 -17.43 1.12
C THR A 450 22.12 -18.59 1.53
N GLN A 451 21.73 -18.69 2.80
CA GLN A 451 20.95 -19.80 3.35
C GLN A 451 19.57 -19.33 3.81
N PRO A 452 18.52 -19.47 2.96
CA PRO A 452 17.17 -19.03 3.32
C PRO A 452 16.58 -19.92 4.42
N SER A 453 16.13 -19.31 5.51
CA SER A 453 15.47 -20.00 6.63
C SER A 453 13.95 -20.07 6.45
N THR A 454 13.35 -18.96 6.05
CA THR A 454 11.89 -18.76 5.98
C THR A 454 11.55 -17.86 4.81
N VAL A 455 10.51 -18.23 4.06
CA VAL A 455 9.95 -17.39 3.00
C VAL A 455 8.51 -17.08 3.38
N LYS A 456 8.18 -15.81 3.55
CA LYS A 456 6.81 -15.32 3.78
C LYS A 456 6.35 -14.56 2.56
N GLU A 457 5.17 -14.86 2.08
CA GLU A 457 4.55 -14.28 0.89
C GLU A 457 3.17 -13.72 1.28
N TRP A 458 2.88 -12.50 0.83
CA TRP A 458 1.59 -11.86 1.00
C TRP A 458 0.95 -11.63 -0.37
N TYR A 459 -0.33 -11.99 -0.45
CA TYR A 459 -1.11 -11.95 -1.67
C TYR A 459 -2.29 -10.99 -1.55
N GLN A 460 -2.62 -10.35 -2.65
CA GLN A 460 -3.78 -9.49 -2.77
C GLN A 460 -4.63 -9.89 -3.97
N HIS A 461 -5.93 -9.60 -3.85
CA HIS A 461 -6.92 -9.80 -4.90
C HIS A 461 -7.06 -11.23 -5.42
N ARG A 462 -6.53 -12.27 -4.78
CA ARG A 462 -6.79 -13.65 -5.21
C ARG A 462 -8.24 -14.06 -4.93
N HIS A 463 -8.86 -14.75 -5.89
CA HIS A 463 -10.23 -15.24 -5.77
C HIS A 463 -10.38 -16.34 -4.71
N ASP A 464 -9.32 -17.12 -4.46
CA ASP A 464 -9.28 -18.17 -3.42
C ASP A 464 -9.11 -17.61 -2.00
N HIS A 465 -9.05 -16.29 -1.85
CA HIS A 465 -8.87 -15.57 -0.59
C HIS A 465 -7.54 -15.87 0.13
N LEU A 466 -6.53 -16.44 -0.54
CA LEU A 466 -5.19 -16.60 0.03
C LEU A 466 -4.59 -15.22 0.31
N GLU A 467 -4.12 -15.03 1.55
CA GLU A 467 -3.58 -13.76 2.03
C GLU A 467 -2.11 -13.87 2.41
N GLU A 468 -1.72 -14.94 3.10
CA GLU A 468 -0.34 -15.17 3.52
C GLU A 468 0.05 -16.64 3.29
N ARG A 469 1.28 -16.86 2.83
CA ARG A 469 1.94 -18.16 2.79
C ARG A 469 3.31 -18.06 3.46
N GLU A 470 3.59 -18.93 4.42
CA GLU A 470 4.88 -19.06 5.08
C GLU A 470 5.46 -20.45 4.80
N LEU A 471 6.64 -20.50 4.17
CA LEU A 471 7.42 -21.70 3.96
C LEU A 471 8.65 -21.70 4.89
N LYS A 472 8.69 -22.67 5.80
CA LYS A 472 9.86 -22.94 6.66
C LYS A 472 10.79 -23.91 5.95
N LYS A 473 11.95 -23.43 5.49
CA LYS A 473 12.89 -24.23 4.67
C LYS A 473 13.51 -25.39 5.45
N THR A 474 13.76 -25.23 6.75
CA THR A 474 14.38 -26.28 7.60
C THR A 474 13.50 -27.51 7.78
N SER A 475 12.19 -27.34 7.88
CA SER A 475 11.22 -28.43 8.07
C SER A 475 10.38 -28.74 6.83
N ASN A 476 10.54 -27.97 5.76
CA ASN A 476 9.68 -27.97 4.57
C ASN A 476 8.17 -27.88 4.90
N VAL A 477 7.83 -27.09 5.93
CA VAL A 477 6.44 -26.91 6.35
C VAL A 477 5.91 -25.63 5.72
N THR A 478 4.78 -25.74 5.03
CA THR A 478 4.04 -24.60 4.47
C THR A 478 2.84 -24.30 5.36
N ILE A 479 2.61 -23.01 5.62
CA ILE A 479 1.46 -22.51 6.38
C ILE A 479 0.77 -21.47 5.52
N GLU A 480 -0.48 -21.73 5.15
CA GLU A 480 -1.31 -20.81 4.36
C GLU A 480 -2.39 -20.21 5.25
N HIS A 481 -2.69 -18.93 5.05
CA HIS A 481 -3.77 -18.21 5.73
C HIS A 481 -4.72 -17.59 4.71
N PHE A 482 -6.02 -17.71 4.99
CA PHE A 482 -7.10 -17.31 4.10
C PHE A 482 -8.05 -16.32 4.78
N ARG A 483 -8.52 -15.35 4.01
CA ARG A 483 -9.57 -14.42 4.44
C ARG A 483 -10.93 -15.13 4.55
N PRO A 484 -11.85 -14.62 5.42
CA PRO A 484 -13.21 -15.13 5.49
C PRO A 484 -13.95 -15.04 4.15
N GLY A 485 -14.85 -15.99 3.88
CA GLY A 485 -15.72 -16.00 2.69
C GLY A 485 -15.44 -17.11 1.68
N ARG A 486 -14.33 -17.85 1.82
CA ARG A 486 -14.02 -18.99 0.95
C ARG A 486 -14.84 -20.24 1.25
N SER A 487 -14.84 -21.18 0.29
CA SER A 487 -15.41 -22.52 0.45
C SER A 487 -14.86 -23.26 1.67
N TYR A 488 -15.70 -24.07 2.30
CA TYR A 488 -15.43 -24.83 3.54
C TYR A 488 -15.03 -24.00 4.77
N ALA A 489 -15.07 -22.66 4.67
CA ALA A 489 -14.66 -21.73 5.73
C ALA A 489 -13.23 -21.99 6.25
N LEU A 490 -12.33 -22.50 5.38
CA LEU A 490 -10.93 -22.75 5.73
C LEU A 490 -10.24 -21.42 6.07
N LYS A 491 -9.62 -21.36 7.26
CA LYS A 491 -8.91 -20.20 7.78
C LYS A 491 -7.41 -20.33 7.62
N SER A 492 -6.85 -21.48 7.98
CA SER A 492 -5.43 -21.77 7.78
C SER A 492 -5.17 -23.22 7.48
N HIS A 493 -4.13 -23.49 6.70
CA HIS A 493 -3.71 -24.83 6.31
C HIS A 493 -2.20 -24.97 6.48
N ARG A 494 -1.78 -25.80 7.45
CA ARG A 494 -0.39 -26.17 7.70
C ARG A 494 -0.16 -27.58 7.18
N TYR A 495 0.80 -27.76 6.28
CA TYR A 495 1.09 -29.04 5.63
C TYR A 495 2.56 -29.16 5.22
N ILE A 496 3.03 -30.39 5.01
CA ILE A 496 4.33 -30.69 4.38
C ILE A 496 4.13 -31.06 2.91
N THR A 497 3.08 -31.82 2.60
CA THR A 497 2.70 -32.23 1.24
C THR A 497 1.20 -32.10 1.02
N MET A 498 0.80 -31.89 -0.24
CA MET A 498 -0.62 -31.84 -0.65
C MET A 498 -1.27 -33.22 -0.83
N THR A 499 -0.51 -34.31 -0.61
CA THR A 499 -1.00 -35.69 -0.71
C THR A 499 -1.79 -36.09 0.53
N THR A 500 -2.95 -36.72 0.41
CA THR A 500 -3.77 -37.21 1.55
C THR A 500 -3.02 -38.05 2.58
N GLU A 501 -3.55 -38.14 3.81
CA GLU A 501 -3.03 -39.01 4.89
C GLU A 501 -1.61 -38.65 5.37
N THR A 502 -1.25 -37.37 5.30
CA THR A 502 0.02 -36.85 5.83
C THR A 502 -0.23 -35.88 6.99
N GLU A 503 0.82 -35.55 7.75
CA GLU A 503 0.72 -34.56 8.83
C GLU A 503 0.23 -33.22 8.28
N ARG A 504 -0.92 -32.78 8.77
CA ARG A 504 -1.49 -31.46 8.48
C ARG A 504 -2.43 -30.97 9.57
N GLN A 505 -2.62 -29.66 9.57
CA GLN A 505 -3.60 -28.98 10.39
C GLN A 505 -4.40 -28.01 9.52
N MET A 506 -5.71 -28.12 9.60
CA MET A 506 -6.67 -27.20 9.00
C MET A 506 -7.42 -26.50 10.12
N ASP A 507 -7.35 -25.17 10.20
CA ASP A 507 -8.20 -24.38 11.07
C ASP A 507 -9.30 -23.73 10.23
N PHE A 508 -10.48 -23.57 10.82
CA PHE A 508 -11.69 -23.08 10.16
C PHE A 508 -12.28 -21.90 10.91
N TYR A 509 -13.05 -21.08 10.21
CA TYR A 509 -13.94 -20.11 10.82
C TYR A 509 -15.17 -20.83 11.36
N SER A 510 -15.10 -21.29 12.62
CA SER A 510 -16.15 -22.09 13.29
C SER A 510 -17.56 -21.49 13.17
N HIS A 511 -17.69 -20.19 13.38
CA HIS A 511 -18.95 -19.44 13.27
C HIS A 511 -19.58 -19.44 11.87
N ALA A 512 -18.80 -19.70 10.80
CA ALA A 512 -19.29 -19.78 9.43
C ALA A 512 -19.74 -21.20 9.05
N ARG A 513 -19.55 -22.19 9.94
CA ARG A 513 -19.91 -23.58 9.70
C ARG A 513 -21.08 -24.01 10.58
N ALA A 514 -22.03 -24.75 10.00
CA ALA A 514 -23.18 -25.28 10.73
C ALA A 514 -22.80 -26.38 11.75
N ASP A 515 -21.65 -27.03 11.57
CA ASP A 515 -21.17 -28.12 12.44
C ASP A 515 -20.28 -27.64 13.60
N GLY A 516 -19.93 -26.34 13.65
CA GLY A 516 -19.06 -25.74 14.66
C GLY A 516 -17.59 -26.19 14.59
N LEU A 517 -17.13 -26.82 13.50
CA LEU A 517 -15.74 -27.28 13.39
C LEU A 517 -14.77 -26.09 13.39
N ALA A 518 -13.84 -26.07 14.34
CA ALA A 518 -12.85 -25.01 14.49
C ALA A 518 -11.46 -25.45 14.01
N ARG A 519 -11.10 -26.71 14.24
CA ARG A 519 -9.79 -27.26 13.89
C ARG A 519 -9.87 -28.74 13.56
N ARG A 520 -9.11 -29.17 12.55
CA ARG A 520 -8.85 -30.58 12.22
C ARG A 520 -7.34 -30.80 12.08
N VAL A 521 -6.81 -31.75 12.84
CA VAL A 521 -5.41 -32.22 12.73
C VAL A 521 -5.46 -33.64 12.19
N GLU A 522 -4.87 -33.85 11.03
CA GLU A 522 -4.76 -35.16 10.40
C GLU A 522 -3.30 -35.61 10.45
N MET A 523 -3.11 -36.86 10.87
CA MET A 523 -1.85 -37.59 10.85
C MET A 523 -2.07 -38.88 10.04
N PRO A 524 -1.01 -39.63 9.69
CA PRO A 524 -1.17 -40.85 8.89
C PRO A 524 -2.15 -41.88 9.48
N PHE A 525 -2.19 -42.02 10.81
CA PHE A 525 -3.02 -43.04 11.49
C PHE A 525 -4.06 -42.45 12.46
N GLU A 526 -4.18 -41.13 12.56
CA GLU A 526 -5.14 -40.51 13.47
C GLU A 526 -5.67 -39.19 12.91
N MET A 527 -6.86 -38.81 13.38
CA MET A 527 -7.48 -37.52 13.07
C MET A 527 -8.12 -36.96 14.33
N THR A 528 -7.82 -35.71 14.63
CA THR A 528 -8.38 -34.97 15.77
C THR A 528 -9.18 -33.79 15.25
N GLU A 529 -10.39 -33.61 15.76
CA GLU A 529 -11.26 -32.50 15.44
C GLU A 529 -11.67 -31.78 16.71
N THR A 530 -11.62 -30.47 16.66
CA THR A 530 -12.02 -29.58 17.75
C THR A 530 -13.17 -28.71 17.28
N PHE A 531 -14.21 -28.60 18.11
CA PHE A 531 -15.44 -27.90 17.80
C PHE A 531 -15.71 -26.79 18.82
N GLU A 532 -16.37 -25.73 18.38
CA GLU A 532 -16.77 -24.57 19.17
C GLU A 532 -18.29 -24.38 19.09
N ASP A 533 -18.91 -23.99 20.20
CA ASP A 533 -20.31 -23.56 20.30
C ASP A 533 -21.37 -24.51 19.69
N ARG A 534 -21.10 -25.82 19.72
CA ARG A 534 -22.08 -26.82 19.26
C ARG A 534 -23.27 -26.98 20.21
N PRO A 535 -24.49 -27.20 19.68
CA PRO A 535 -25.69 -27.39 20.49
C PRO A 535 -25.70 -28.71 21.27
N ASP A 536 -24.95 -29.71 20.81
CA ASP A 536 -24.78 -31.00 21.50
C ASP A 536 -23.58 -31.00 22.48
N PHE A 537 -22.97 -29.84 22.71
CA PHE A 537 -21.82 -29.64 23.61
C PHE A 537 -20.55 -30.43 23.25
N MET A 538 -20.50 -31.12 22.11
CA MET A 538 -19.29 -31.82 21.67
C MET A 538 -18.21 -30.79 21.33
N TYR A 539 -17.02 -30.92 21.92
CA TYR A 539 -15.90 -30.01 21.64
C TYR A 539 -14.68 -30.73 21.05
N HIS A 540 -14.65 -32.06 21.11
CA HIS A 540 -13.48 -32.82 20.67
C HIS A 540 -13.86 -34.22 20.18
N ARG A 541 -13.31 -34.60 19.03
CA ARG A 541 -13.36 -35.96 18.47
C ARG A 541 -11.96 -36.41 18.06
N HIS A 542 -11.53 -37.59 18.50
CA HIS A 542 -10.26 -38.20 18.13
C HIS A 542 -10.50 -39.59 17.57
N VAL A 543 -9.93 -39.87 16.40
CA VAL A 543 -10.09 -41.10 15.65
C VAL A 543 -8.72 -41.73 15.43
N VAL A 544 -8.59 -43.03 15.68
CA VAL A 544 -7.42 -43.83 15.34
C VAL A 544 -7.80 -44.85 14.27
N PHE A 545 -7.15 -44.74 13.11
CA PHE A 545 -7.37 -45.60 11.95
C PHE A 545 -6.60 -46.92 12.04
N GLY A 546 -7.11 -47.95 11.38
CA GLY A 546 -6.46 -49.27 11.27
C GLY A 546 -5.36 -49.29 10.20
N LYS A 547 -4.48 -50.30 10.26
CA LYS A 547 -3.50 -50.55 9.18
C LYS A 547 -4.23 -51.08 7.93
N ARG A 548 -3.86 -50.61 6.74
CA ARG A 548 -4.39 -51.13 5.47
C ARG A 548 -3.97 -52.60 5.29
N VAL A 549 -4.93 -53.48 5.03
CA VAL A 549 -4.66 -54.86 4.59
C VAL A 549 -4.56 -54.83 3.06
N LYS A 550 -3.39 -55.14 2.50
CA LYS A 550 -3.23 -55.29 1.04
C LYS A 550 -3.93 -56.59 0.62
N VAL A 551 -5.11 -56.50 0.03
CA VAL A 551 -5.78 -57.65 -0.60
C VAL A 551 -5.18 -57.83 -1.99
N PHE A 552 -4.36 -58.86 -2.18
CA PHE A 552 -3.94 -59.32 -3.50
C PHE A 552 -4.96 -60.35 -4.01
N GLY A 553 -5.77 -59.98 -5.01
CA GLY A 553 -6.73 -60.87 -5.66
C GLY A 553 -6.74 -60.64 -7.18
N PRO A 554 -6.81 -61.68 -8.02
CA PRO A 554 -6.81 -61.54 -9.47
C PRO A 554 -8.24 -61.43 -10.01
N SER A 555 -8.74 -60.22 -10.22
CA SER A 555 -9.87 -59.99 -11.13
C SER A 555 -9.99 -58.51 -11.50
N ASN A 556 -9.75 -58.21 -12.77
CA ASN A 556 -10.24 -57.01 -13.45
C ASN A 556 -11.77 -57.01 -13.40
N THR A 557 -12.39 -56.03 -12.75
CA THR A 557 -13.42 -55.10 -13.25
C THR A 557 -13.76 -54.17 -12.07
N GLU A 558 -13.68 -52.86 -12.29
CA GLU A 558 -13.84 -51.76 -11.30
C GLU A 558 -12.67 -51.62 -10.29
N ALA A 559 -11.91 -50.53 -10.43
CA ALA A 559 -10.84 -50.17 -9.52
C ALA A 559 -11.40 -50.08 -8.09
N PRO A 560 -10.81 -50.78 -7.09
CA PRO A 560 -11.26 -50.67 -5.72
C PRO A 560 -11.06 -49.22 -5.24
N ASP A 561 -12.02 -48.69 -4.47
CA ASP A 561 -12.01 -47.36 -3.84
C ASP A 561 -10.72 -47.19 -3.00
N HIS A 562 -9.63 -46.76 -3.65
CA HIS A 562 -8.27 -46.64 -3.08
C HIS A 562 -8.15 -45.53 -2.01
N GLY A 563 -9.24 -44.88 -1.62
CA GLY A 563 -9.25 -43.63 -0.85
C GLY A 563 -9.87 -43.65 0.55
N GLN A 564 -10.28 -44.80 1.11
CA GLN A 564 -10.85 -44.87 2.47
C GLN A 564 -9.98 -45.67 3.44
N ARG A 565 -9.58 -45.05 4.55
CA ARG A 565 -8.86 -45.75 5.62
C ARG A 565 -9.83 -46.71 6.35
N PRO A 566 -9.42 -47.96 6.65
CA PRO A 566 -10.24 -48.85 7.45
C PRO A 566 -10.45 -48.24 8.84
N LEU A 567 -11.72 -47.98 9.14
CA LEU A 567 -12.23 -47.16 10.23
C LEU A 567 -12.23 -47.91 11.58
N GLN A 568 -11.09 -48.44 12.04
CA GLN A 568 -11.18 -49.62 12.91
C GLN A 568 -10.08 -49.76 13.98
N LYS A 569 -9.90 -48.75 14.84
CA LYS A 569 -9.29 -49.02 16.15
C LYS A 569 -10.03 -48.37 17.31
N LYS A 570 -10.16 -47.04 17.28
CA LYS A 570 -10.70 -46.30 18.43
C LYS A 570 -11.28 -44.96 17.98
N VAL A 571 -12.45 -44.59 18.51
CA VAL A 571 -13.00 -43.24 18.42
C VAL A 571 -13.28 -42.72 19.82
N VAL A 572 -12.89 -41.47 20.11
CA VAL A 572 -13.12 -40.78 21.38
C VAL A 572 -13.86 -39.48 21.12
N GLU A 573 -15.02 -39.29 21.73
CA GLU A 573 -15.78 -38.03 21.70
C GLU A 573 -15.86 -37.46 23.11
N ARG A 574 -15.67 -36.13 23.25
CA ARG A 574 -15.76 -35.42 24.53
C ARG A 574 -16.72 -34.24 24.44
N PHE A 575 -17.42 -34.03 25.53
CA PHE A 575 -18.51 -33.07 25.64
C PHE A 575 -18.28 -32.10 26.82
N ASN A 576 -18.75 -30.87 26.65
CA ASN A 576 -18.80 -29.86 27.70
C ASN A 576 -20.02 -30.11 28.60
N ARG A 577 -19.93 -29.66 29.86
CA ARG A 577 -20.98 -29.87 30.86
C ARG A 577 -22.28 -29.15 30.48
N ASP A 578 -23.36 -29.91 30.35
CA ASP A 578 -24.72 -29.42 30.18
C ASP A 578 -25.43 -29.29 31.54
N ARG A 579 -25.46 -28.07 32.08
CA ARG A 579 -26.04 -27.78 33.40
C ARG A 579 -27.56 -28.05 33.49
N SER A 580 -28.24 -28.37 32.38
CA SER A 580 -29.65 -28.75 32.41
C SER A 580 -29.89 -30.19 32.92
N LYS A 581 -28.85 -31.04 32.92
CA LYS A 581 -28.90 -32.46 33.37
C LYS A 581 -28.07 -32.68 34.63
N PRO A 582 -28.38 -33.67 35.48
CA PRO A 582 -27.49 -34.09 36.56
C PRO A 582 -26.17 -34.64 36.00
N ALA A 583 -25.05 -34.48 36.71
CA ALA A 583 -23.74 -34.81 36.14
C ALA A 583 -23.58 -36.32 35.91
N GLY A 584 -24.18 -37.15 36.77
CA GLY A 584 -24.25 -38.61 36.61
C GLY A 584 -25.06 -39.12 35.40
N GLU A 585 -25.84 -38.28 34.74
CA GLU A 585 -26.57 -38.62 33.50
C GLU A 585 -26.04 -37.86 32.27
N ASP A 586 -25.18 -36.85 32.48
CA ASP A 586 -24.58 -36.04 31.45
C ASP A 586 -23.26 -36.66 30.97
N VAL A 587 -23.18 -37.02 29.69
CA VAL A 587 -22.04 -37.78 29.16
C VAL A 587 -20.86 -36.85 28.91
N ALA A 588 -19.74 -37.08 29.58
CA ALA A 588 -18.51 -36.29 29.40
C ALA A 588 -17.61 -36.87 28.30
N GLU A 589 -17.52 -38.20 28.20
CA GLU A 589 -16.66 -38.89 27.24
C GLU A 589 -17.31 -40.19 26.76
N ARG A 590 -17.23 -40.45 25.46
CA ARG A 590 -17.61 -41.73 24.84
C ARG A 590 -16.41 -42.28 24.08
N ILE A 591 -16.11 -43.56 24.28
CA ILE A 591 -15.02 -44.26 23.62
C ILE A 591 -15.57 -45.51 22.92
N PHE A 592 -15.46 -45.54 21.60
CA PHE A 592 -15.80 -46.70 20.78
C PHE A 592 -14.51 -47.44 20.43
N LEU A 593 -14.29 -48.60 21.06
CA LEU A 593 -13.19 -49.52 20.77
C LEU A 593 -13.66 -50.54 19.74
N VAL A 594 -13.74 -50.09 18.48
CA VAL A 594 -14.33 -50.86 17.37
C VAL A 594 -13.63 -52.21 17.19
N SER A 595 -12.30 -52.27 17.34
CA SER A 595 -11.53 -53.52 17.20
C SER A 595 -11.72 -54.51 18.35
N GLU A 596 -12.23 -54.07 19.50
CA GLU A 596 -12.46 -54.90 20.68
C GLU A 596 -13.95 -55.21 20.89
N ASP A 597 -14.84 -54.71 20.02
CA ASP A 597 -16.29 -54.75 20.21
C ASP A 597 -16.75 -54.17 21.56
N ARG A 598 -16.09 -53.09 22.01
CA ARG A 598 -16.34 -52.47 23.32
C ARG A 598 -16.71 -50.99 23.21
N ILE A 599 -17.60 -50.55 24.10
CA ILE A 599 -18.02 -49.15 24.22
C ILE A 599 -17.83 -48.71 25.67
N GLN A 600 -17.19 -47.57 25.91
CA GLN A 600 -17.01 -46.98 27.24
C GLN A 600 -17.67 -45.60 27.27
N VAL A 601 -18.42 -45.33 28.33
CA VAL A 601 -19.13 -44.07 28.54
C VAL A 601 -18.79 -43.55 29.93
N THR A 602 -18.20 -42.37 29.99
CA THR A 602 -17.86 -41.67 31.23
C THR A 602 -18.75 -40.44 31.37
N TYR A 603 -19.34 -40.26 32.54
CA TYR A 603 -20.24 -39.13 32.83
C TYR A 603 -19.48 -37.96 33.46
N HIS A 604 -20.11 -36.78 33.50
CA HIS A 604 -19.53 -35.64 34.17
C HIS A 604 -19.43 -35.90 35.68
N ARG A 605 -18.35 -35.39 36.29
CA ARG A 605 -18.13 -35.50 37.73
C ARG A 605 -19.08 -34.55 38.46
N GLU A 606 -19.76 -35.05 39.49
CA GLU A 606 -20.52 -34.20 40.42
C GLU A 606 -19.57 -33.30 41.22
N ASP A 607 -20.06 -32.12 41.65
CA ASP A 607 -19.23 -31.12 42.32
C ASP A 607 -18.66 -31.62 43.66
N ASP A 608 -19.42 -32.48 44.36
CA ASP A 608 -19.06 -33.04 45.67
C ASP A 608 -18.26 -34.36 45.59
N GLN A 609 -17.91 -34.83 44.38
CA GLN A 609 -17.28 -36.13 44.15
C GLN A 609 -15.88 -36.02 43.53
N ILE A 610 -15.03 -37.01 43.80
CA ILE A 610 -13.63 -37.05 43.32
C ILE A 610 -13.51 -37.81 41.99
N ILE A 611 -14.36 -38.82 41.77
CA ILE A 611 -14.30 -39.75 40.62
C ILE A 611 -15.64 -39.69 39.87
N PRO A 612 -15.68 -39.69 38.53
CA PRO A 612 -16.92 -39.74 37.76
C PRO A 612 -17.52 -41.16 37.69
N ALA A 613 -18.84 -41.23 37.46
CA ALA A 613 -19.51 -42.47 37.11
C ALA A 613 -19.14 -42.91 35.67
N TRP A 614 -19.16 -44.21 35.41
CA TRP A 614 -18.88 -44.75 34.07
C TRP A 614 -19.61 -46.08 33.80
N ARG A 615 -19.76 -46.40 32.52
CA ARG A 615 -20.37 -47.64 32.03
C ARG A 615 -19.58 -48.20 30.85
N ASN A 616 -19.34 -49.50 30.86
CA ASN A 616 -18.65 -50.24 29.81
C ASN A 616 -19.58 -51.30 29.24
N PHE A 617 -19.61 -51.42 27.92
CA PHE A 617 -20.40 -52.42 27.21
C PHE A 617 -19.53 -53.28 26.30
N ILE A 618 -19.94 -54.54 26.13
CA ILE A 618 -19.39 -55.51 25.17
C ILE A 618 -20.50 -55.82 24.16
N LYS A 619 -20.24 -55.61 22.86
CA LYS A 619 -21.24 -55.86 21.80
C LYS A 619 -21.51 -57.37 21.64
N PRO A 620 -22.74 -57.77 21.28
CA PRO A 620 -23.04 -59.14 20.92
C PRO A 620 -22.22 -59.56 19.69
N ARG A 621 -21.67 -60.78 19.68
CA ARG A 621 -21.01 -61.34 18.49
C ARG A 621 -22.06 -61.90 17.53
N ASP A 622 -21.86 -61.70 16.23
CA ASP A 622 -22.68 -62.36 15.21
C ASP A 622 -22.37 -63.87 15.19
N SER A 623 -23.09 -64.63 16.02
CA SER A 623 -23.13 -66.10 15.91
C SER A 623 -24.09 -66.46 14.78
N GLY A 624 -23.61 -67.10 13.71
CA GLY A 624 -24.38 -67.51 12.53
C GLY A 624 -25.50 -68.54 12.76
N ASP A 625 -26.00 -68.70 13.99
CA ASP A 625 -27.11 -69.60 14.34
C ASP A 625 -28.43 -68.83 14.48
N SER A 626 -29.38 -69.18 13.60
CA SER A 626 -30.58 -68.41 13.26
C SER A 626 -31.74 -68.48 14.29
N GLN A 627 -31.48 -68.71 15.58
CA GLN A 627 -32.58 -68.85 16.56
C GLN A 627 -32.69 -67.76 17.63
N ASN A 628 -31.67 -66.93 17.89
CA ASN A 628 -31.81 -65.67 18.65
C ASN A 628 -30.52 -64.82 18.53
N PRO A 629 -30.40 -63.93 17.53
CA PRO A 629 -29.15 -63.22 17.24
C PRO A 629 -28.69 -62.20 18.31
N HIS A 630 -29.48 -61.92 19.36
CA HIS A 630 -29.21 -60.79 20.27
C HIS A 630 -29.65 -61.03 21.72
N SER A 631 -29.27 -62.12 22.39
CA SER A 631 -29.57 -62.27 23.83
C SER A 631 -28.63 -61.41 24.68
N PHE A 632 -29.14 -60.32 25.25
CA PHE A 632 -28.40 -59.49 26.22
C PHE A 632 -28.16 -60.28 27.52
N THR A 633 -26.89 -60.43 27.89
CA THR A 633 -26.53 -61.03 29.18
C THR A 633 -26.01 -59.95 30.15
N PRO A 634 -26.27 -60.04 31.46
CA PRO A 634 -25.82 -59.04 32.43
C PRO A 634 -24.30 -58.83 32.45
N GLN A 635 -23.52 -59.81 31.99
CA GLN A 635 -22.05 -59.74 31.90
C GLN A 635 -21.56 -58.81 30.78
N MET A 636 -22.43 -58.43 29.84
CA MET A 636 -22.10 -57.54 28.73
C MET A 636 -22.06 -56.06 29.14
N ALA A 637 -22.53 -55.71 30.33
CA ALA A 637 -22.50 -54.36 30.86
C ALA A 637 -21.79 -54.32 32.23
N SER A 638 -20.81 -53.43 32.38
CA SER A 638 -20.12 -53.16 33.63
C SER A 638 -20.31 -51.69 33.98
N THR A 639 -20.89 -51.42 35.15
CA THR A 639 -21.27 -50.08 35.58
C THR A 639 -20.60 -49.71 36.90
N PHE A 640 -20.11 -48.48 37.00
CA PHE A 640 -19.61 -47.90 38.25
C PHE A 640 -20.44 -46.67 38.61
N GLN A 641 -21.06 -46.73 39.78
CA GLN A 641 -21.79 -45.64 40.41
C GLN A 641 -20.99 -45.15 41.61
N VAL A 642 -20.98 -43.83 41.83
CA VAL A 642 -20.18 -43.22 42.89
C VAL A 642 -20.88 -43.32 44.24
N ASP A 643 -22.21 -43.20 44.27
CA ASP A 643 -23.02 -43.41 45.46
C ASP A 643 -23.29 -44.92 45.67
N PRO A 644 -22.76 -45.54 46.76
CA PRO A 644 -22.99 -46.95 47.05
C PRO A 644 -24.46 -47.30 47.37
N PHE A 645 -25.30 -46.30 47.68
CA PHE A 645 -26.71 -46.49 48.02
C PHE A 645 -27.65 -46.34 46.82
N GLU A 646 -27.14 -45.93 45.66
CA GLU A 646 -27.92 -45.81 44.44
C GLU A 646 -28.31 -47.21 43.91
N LYS A 647 -29.56 -47.36 43.45
CA LYS A 647 -30.03 -48.65 42.94
C LYS A 647 -29.33 -48.99 41.61
N PRO A 648 -28.93 -50.26 41.41
CA PRO A 648 -28.34 -50.67 40.14
C PRO A 648 -29.36 -50.50 39.00
N SER A 649 -28.86 -50.09 37.84
CA SER A 649 -29.69 -49.87 36.66
C SER A 649 -30.36 -51.18 36.21
N LYS A 650 -31.63 -51.11 35.78
CA LYS A 650 -32.36 -52.29 35.27
C LYS A 650 -31.71 -52.81 33.98
N ASN A 651 -31.68 -54.13 33.79
CA ASN A 651 -31.12 -54.75 32.58
C ASN A 651 -31.76 -54.25 31.27
N LEU A 652 -33.07 -53.96 31.27
CA LEU A 652 -33.76 -53.39 30.11
C LEU A 652 -33.16 -52.04 29.70
N PHE A 653 -32.93 -51.16 30.68
CA PHE A 653 -32.33 -49.84 30.44
C PHE A 653 -30.89 -49.94 29.93
N LEU A 654 -30.11 -50.88 30.48
CA LEU A 654 -28.73 -51.13 30.00
C LEU A 654 -28.72 -51.66 28.56
N TYR A 655 -29.69 -52.51 28.19
CA TYR A 655 -29.85 -52.99 26.82
C TYR A 655 -30.28 -51.86 25.87
N GLU A 656 -31.27 -51.05 26.24
CA GLU A 656 -31.70 -49.88 25.45
C GLU A 656 -30.54 -48.89 25.23
N MET A 657 -29.75 -48.64 26.27
CA MET A 657 -28.55 -47.81 26.18
C MET A 657 -27.49 -48.42 25.26
N LEU A 658 -27.25 -49.73 25.32
CA LEU A 658 -26.33 -50.42 24.42
C LEU A 658 -26.78 -50.28 22.95
N VAL A 659 -28.05 -50.54 22.67
CA VAL A 659 -28.62 -50.37 21.32
C VAL A 659 -28.49 -48.93 20.84
N HIS A 660 -28.75 -47.94 21.72
CA HIS A 660 -28.53 -46.54 21.40
C HIS A 660 -27.05 -46.24 21.09
N MET A 661 -26.11 -46.73 21.91
CA MET A 661 -24.68 -46.53 21.69
C MET A 661 -24.17 -47.21 20.41
N MET A 662 -24.72 -48.36 20.03
CA MET A 662 -24.40 -49.00 18.75
C MET A 662 -24.86 -48.15 17.55
N LYS A 663 -26.05 -47.54 17.63
CA LYS A 663 -26.52 -46.58 16.61
C LYS A 663 -25.63 -45.33 16.54
N GLU A 664 -25.20 -44.83 17.69
CA GLU A 664 -24.25 -43.71 17.76
C GLU A 664 -22.90 -44.09 17.15
N GLU A 665 -22.39 -45.31 17.39
CA GLU A 665 -21.16 -45.83 16.76
C GLU A 665 -21.25 -45.81 15.23
N GLU A 666 -22.38 -46.28 14.66
CA GLU A 666 -22.64 -46.23 13.22
C GLU A 666 -22.70 -44.79 12.68
N SER A 667 -23.39 -43.89 13.38
CA SER A 667 -23.48 -42.46 13.04
C SER A 667 -22.12 -41.77 13.08
N VAL A 668 -21.29 -42.05 14.09
CA VAL A 668 -19.93 -41.53 14.20
C VAL A 668 -19.06 -42.06 13.06
N ALA A 669 -19.15 -43.35 12.74
CA ALA A 669 -18.42 -43.93 11.62
C ALA A 669 -18.76 -43.25 10.28
N LEU A 670 -20.04 -42.93 10.03
CA LEU A 670 -20.45 -42.18 8.84
C LEU A 670 -19.85 -40.76 8.85
N ARG A 671 -19.93 -40.03 9.96
CA ARG A 671 -19.36 -38.67 10.08
C ARG A 671 -17.84 -38.64 9.89
N VAL A 672 -17.13 -39.68 10.33
CA VAL A 672 -15.68 -39.80 10.07
C VAL A 672 -15.40 -39.98 8.58
N LYS A 673 -16.17 -40.83 7.88
CA LYS A 673 -16.04 -40.99 6.42
C LYS A 673 -16.31 -39.69 5.68
N GLU A 674 -17.32 -38.92 6.10
CA GLU A 674 -17.62 -37.59 5.55
C GLU A 674 -16.47 -36.62 5.78
N SER A 675 -15.85 -36.66 6.96
CA SER A 675 -14.69 -35.83 7.30
C SER A 675 -13.48 -36.15 6.40
N GLU A 676 -13.20 -37.43 6.12
CA GLU A 676 -12.14 -37.82 5.17
C GLU A 676 -12.44 -37.40 3.73
N LYS A 677 -13.71 -37.50 3.30
CA LYS A 677 -14.16 -37.01 1.99
C LYS A 677 -14.02 -35.49 1.88
N GLU A 678 -14.35 -34.75 2.94
CA GLU A 678 -14.21 -33.30 2.99
C GLU A 678 -12.74 -32.88 2.88
N VAL A 679 -11.82 -33.55 3.59
CA VAL A 679 -10.37 -33.30 3.45
C VAL A 679 -9.92 -33.49 2.01
N ARG A 680 -10.33 -34.58 1.35
CA ARG A 680 -10.03 -34.82 -0.06
C ARG A 680 -10.61 -33.74 -0.98
N ALA A 681 -11.83 -33.29 -0.71
CA ALA A 681 -12.46 -32.22 -1.49
C ALA A 681 -11.72 -30.88 -1.32
N ILE A 682 -11.36 -30.52 -0.09
CA ILE A 682 -10.57 -29.30 0.21
C ILE A 682 -9.23 -29.35 -0.54
N LEU A 683 -8.53 -30.48 -0.51
CA LEU A 683 -7.26 -30.63 -1.21
C LEU A 683 -7.42 -30.56 -2.74
N GLY A 684 -8.45 -31.18 -3.31
CA GLY A 684 -8.72 -31.09 -4.75
C GLY A 684 -9.04 -29.66 -5.19
N VAL A 685 -9.78 -28.90 -4.37
CA VAL A 685 -10.02 -27.48 -4.61
C VAL A 685 -8.70 -26.69 -4.52
N ARG A 686 -7.84 -26.95 -3.54
CA ARG A 686 -6.52 -26.30 -3.44
C ARG A 686 -5.63 -26.60 -4.65
N GLU A 687 -5.60 -27.84 -5.12
CA GLU A 687 -4.82 -28.23 -6.30
C GLU A 687 -5.31 -27.49 -7.55
N GLN A 688 -6.62 -27.36 -7.72
CA GLN A 688 -7.22 -26.58 -8.81
C GLN A 688 -6.87 -25.08 -8.69
N GLU A 689 -6.99 -24.50 -7.49
CA GLU A 689 -6.65 -23.10 -7.21
C GLU A 689 -5.16 -22.78 -7.48
N GLU A 690 -4.25 -23.71 -7.17
CA GLU A 690 -2.82 -23.56 -7.48
C GLU A 690 -2.51 -23.74 -8.97
N SER A 691 -3.27 -24.59 -9.68
CA SER A 691 -3.10 -24.80 -11.12
C SER A 691 -3.58 -23.62 -11.97
N SER A 692 -4.59 -22.88 -11.48
CA SER A 692 -5.23 -21.77 -12.18
C SER A 692 -5.61 -20.66 -11.21
N ILE A 693 -4.69 -19.72 -11.00
CA ILE A 693 -4.88 -18.59 -10.08
C ILE A 693 -5.68 -17.48 -10.79
N GLU A 694 -6.78 -17.05 -10.16
CA GLU A 694 -7.61 -15.96 -10.65
C GLU A 694 -7.58 -14.76 -9.71
N LEU A 695 -7.51 -13.55 -10.28
CA LEU A 695 -7.50 -12.30 -9.52
C LEU A 695 -8.85 -11.56 -9.64
N HIS A 696 -9.39 -11.16 -8.49
CA HIS A 696 -10.55 -10.31 -8.36
C HIS A 696 -10.23 -8.86 -8.78
N ILE A 697 -10.80 -8.44 -9.90
CA ILE A 697 -10.71 -7.07 -10.41
C ILE A 697 -11.94 -6.29 -9.95
N SER A 698 -11.73 -5.17 -9.24
CA SER A 698 -12.83 -4.30 -8.80
C SER A 698 -13.60 -3.74 -10.00
N ILE A 699 -14.93 -3.67 -9.87
CA ILE A 699 -15.82 -3.08 -10.87
C ILE A 699 -15.47 -1.60 -11.14
N TYR A 700 -14.94 -0.91 -10.12
CA TYR A 700 -14.55 0.49 -10.19
C TYR A 700 -13.16 0.71 -10.81
N ASN A 701 -12.36 -0.36 -11.01
CA ASN A 701 -11.08 -0.24 -11.70
C ASN A 701 -11.32 -0.27 -13.21
N THR A 702 -11.66 0.90 -13.78
CA THR A 702 -11.91 1.05 -15.22
C THR A 702 -10.67 0.82 -16.08
N ALA A 703 -9.46 0.84 -15.51
CA ALA A 703 -8.23 0.59 -16.27
C ALA A 703 -8.06 -0.90 -16.60
N ARG A 704 -8.36 -1.78 -15.64
CA ARG A 704 -8.20 -3.24 -15.76
C ARG A 704 -9.48 -3.99 -16.14
N ASN A 705 -10.64 -3.43 -15.84
CA ASN A 705 -11.92 -4.02 -16.25
C ASN A 705 -12.25 -3.59 -17.68
N GLU A 706 -11.88 -4.43 -18.66
CA GLU A 706 -12.08 -4.16 -20.09
C GLU A 706 -13.54 -3.83 -20.44
N ARG A 707 -14.51 -4.50 -19.81
CA ARG A 707 -15.94 -4.23 -20.05
C ARG A 707 -16.32 -2.83 -19.57
N ALA A 708 -15.84 -2.42 -18.40
CA ALA A 708 -16.08 -1.07 -17.87
C ALA A 708 -15.34 -0.01 -18.68
N ARG A 709 -14.11 -0.29 -19.15
CA ARG A 709 -13.33 0.59 -20.02
C ARG A 709 -14.05 0.84 -21.35
N CYS A 710 -14.41 -0.23 -22.06
CA CYS A 710 -15.11 -0.15 -23.33
C CYS A 710 -16.46 0.58 -23.19
N HIS A 711 -17.19 0.34 -22.10
CA HIS A 711 -18.43 1.07 -21.81
C HIS A 711 -18.20 2.57 -21.58
N ARG A 712 -17.17 2.95 -20.82
CA ARG A 712 -16.84 4.35 -20.56
C ARG A 712 -16.33 5.07 -21.82
N GLU A 713 -15.48 4.42 -22.60
CA GLU A 713 -15.01 4.94 -23.90
C GLU A 713 -16.17 5.10 -24.89
N ALA A 714 -17.14 4.18 -24.87
CA ALA A 714 -18.37 4.32 -25.67
C ALA A 714 -19.19 5.54 -25.22
N LEU A 715 -19.38 5.73 -23.91
CA LEU A 715 -20.09 6.89 -23.36
C LEU A 715 -19.39 8.22 -23.67
N GLU A 716 -18.06 8.28 -23.55
CA GLU A 716 -17.29 9.48 -23.93
C GLU A 716 -17.37 9.76 -25.42
N ARG A 717 -17.35 8.72 -26.26
CA ARG A 717 -17.53 8.86 -27.71
C ARG A 717 -18.92 9.41 -28.02
N THR A 718 -19.98 8.85 -27.43
CA THR A 718 -21.35 9.36 -27.62
C THR A 718 -21.50 10.78 -27.08
N ALA A 719 -20.88 11.13 -25.95
CA ALA A 719 -20.94 12.49 -25.41
C ALA A 719 -20.19 13.50 -26.29
N LYS A 720 -19.03 13.12 -26.86
CA LYS A 720 -18.31 13.95 -27.84
C LYS A 720 -19.12 14.11 -29.13
N GLU A 721 -19.73 13.05 -29.63
CA GLU A 721 -20.63 13.10 -30.79
C GLU A 721 -21.87 13.97 -30.51
N GLU A 722 -22.45 13.89 -29.31
CA GLU A 722 -23.57 14.74 -28.90
C GLU A 722 -23.17 16.21 -28.78
N ARG A 723 -21.99 16.52 -28.23
CA ARG A 723 -21.45 17.89 -28.18
C ARG A 723 -21.21 18.44 -29.58
N LEU A 724 -20.59 17.67 -30.45
CA LEU A 724 -20.40 18.07 -31.85
C LEU A 724 -21.74 18.27 -32.55
N ARG A 725 -22.74 17.40 -32.33
CA ARG A 725 -24.10 17.59 -32.84
C ARG A 725 -24.80 18.82 -32.27
N GLN A 726 -24.56 19.16 -31.01
CA GLN A 726 -25.10 20.38 -30.39
C GLN A 726 -24.45 21.63 -30.98
N GLU A 727 -23.12 21.64 -31.12
CA GLU A 727 -22.37 22.71 -31.78
C GLU A 727 -22.82 22.90 -33.24
N GLU A 728 -23.06 21.81 -33.98
CA GLU A 728 -23.63 21.85 -35.32
C GLU A 728 -25.06 22.41 -35.36
N LYS A 729 -25.91 22.07 -34.38
CA LYS A 729 -27.28 22.59 -34.27
C LYS A 729 -27.32 24.07 -33.88
N GLU A 730 -26.41 24.55 -33.03
CA GLU A 730 -26.28 25.95 -32.65
C GLU A 730 -25.83 26.85 -33.81
N LEU A 731 -25.18 26.28 -34.82
CA LEU A 731 -24.76 26.97 -36.05
C LEU A 731 -25.86 27.01 -37.14
N ASP A 732 -27.02 26.37 -36.92
CA ASP A 732 -28.13 26.32 -37.87
C ASP A 732 -29.02 27.58 -37.78
N PHE A 733 -28.78 28.53 -38.68
CA PHE A 733 -29.51 29.80 -38.77
C PHE A 733 -30.95 29.67 -39.29
N LEU A 734 -31.36 28.49 -39.79
CA LEU A 734 -32.72 28.21 -40.26
C LEU A 734 -33.56 27.44 -39.23
N ALA A 735 -32.93 26.70 -38.31
CA ALA A 735 -33.61 25.86 -37.32
C ALA A 735 -34.69 26.58 -36.49
N PRO A 736 -34.47 27.81 -35.96
CA PRO A 736 -35.51 28.50 -35.19
C PRO A 736 -36.75 28.89 -36.02
N LEU A 737 -36.57 29.14 -37.32
CA LEU A 737 -37.65 29.53 -38.23
C LEU A 737 -38.40 28.29 -38.77
N LEU A 738 -37.69 27.16 -38.96
CA LEU A 738 -38.29 25.87 -39.31
C LEU A 738 -39.15 25.31 -38.16
N ALA A 739 -38.69 25.45 -36.91
CA ALA A 739 -39.45 25.07 -35.73
C ALA A 739 -40.78 25.83 -35.59
N GLN A 740 -40.81 27.12 -35.98
CA GLN A 740 -42.05 27.92 -36.01
C GLN A 740 -43.06 27.44 -37.07
N LEU A 741 -42.57 26.78 -38.13
CA LEU A 741 -43.39 26.19 -39.19
C LEU A 741 -43.80 24.73 -38.90
N GLY A 742 -43.39 24.17 -37.75
CA GLY A 742 -43.73 22.82 -37.33
C GLY A 742 -42.92 21.71 -38.02
N ASP A 743 -41.68 22.00 -38.46
CA ASP A 743 -40.73 21.05 -39.06
C ASP A 743 -41.32 20.15 -40.16
N PRO A 744 -41.79 20.71 -41.29
CA PRO A 744 -42.35 19.91 -42.39
C PRO A 744 -41.27 19.07 -43.09
N GLU A 745 -41.52 17.76 -43.30
CA GLU A 745 -40.60 16.83 -43.98
C GLU A 745 -40.24 17.24 -45.42
N ASN A 746 -41.12 18.00 -46.09
CA ASN A 746 -40.89 18.55 -47.43
C ASN A 746 -41.32 20.02 -47.48
N LEU A 747 -40.38 20.94 -47.76
CA LEU A 747 -40.68 22.35 -47.95
C LEU A 747 -41.36 22.57 -49.30
N THR A 748 -42.55 23.18 -49.30
CA THR A 748 -43.14 23.70 -50.54
C THR A 748 -42.37 24.93 -51.00
N ARG A 749 -42.34 25.20 -52.32
CA ARG A 749 -41.65 26.37 -52.89
C ARG A 749 -42.11 27.69 -52.25
N GLN A 750 -43.38 27.79 -51.86
CA GLN A 750 -43.91 28.96 -51.16
C GLN A 750 -43.39 29.07 -49.73
N ALA A 751 -43.36 27.97 -48.97
CA ALA A 751 -42.80 27.95 -47.62
C ALA A 751 -41.29 28.23 -47.61
N ALA A 752 -40.54 27.71 -48.59
CA ALA A 752 -39.12 28.00 -48.74
C ALA A 752 -38.86 29.49 -49.04
N LEU A 753 -39.73 30.14 -49.84
CA LEU A 753 -39.63 31.57 -50.14
C LEU A 753 -39.91 32.42 -48.90
N GLN A 754 -40.94 32.05 -48.14
CA GLN A 754 -41.28 32.70 -46.87
C GLN A 754 -40.13 32.56 -45.87
N LEU A 755 -39.60 31.35 -45.68
CA LEU A 755 -38.49 31.07 -44.78
C LEU A 755 -37.25 31.90 -45.10
N ARG A 756 -36.89 32.02 -46.39
CA ARG A 756 -35.79 32.88 -46.83
C ARG A 756 -36.05 34.36 -46.49
N ASN A 757 -37.25 34.84 -46.81
CA ASN A 757 -37.62 36.24 -46.59
C ASN A 757 -37.63 36.58 -45.09
N ASP A 758 -38.14 35.68 -44.26
CA ASP A 758 -38.21 35.85 -42.80
C ASP A 758 -36.80 35.83 -42.19
N CYS A 759 -35.92 34.92 -42.65
CA CYS A 759 -34.52 34.86 -42.20
C CYS A 759 -33.75 36.14 -42.54
N LEU A 760 -33.92 36.66 -43.77
CA LEU A 760 -33.31 37.92 -44.18
C LEU A 760 -33.91 39.13 -43.47
N ALA A 761 -35.23 39.13 -43.24
CA ALA A 761 -35.93 40.18 -42.51
C ALA A 761 -35.48 40.25 -41.04
N ASP A 762 -35.33 39.12 -40.37
CA ASP A 762 -34.82 39.05 -38.99
C ASP A 762 -33.38 39.57 -38.89
N LEU A 763 -32.48 39.13 -39.79
CA LEU A 763 -31.11 39.67 -39.82
C LEU A 763 -31.11 41.19 -40.07
N LYS A 764 -31.93 41.66 -41.01
CA LYS A 764 -32.06 43.09 -41.29
C LYS A 764 -32.53 43.87 -40.07
N GLN A 765 -33.54 43.36 -39.35
CA GLN A 765 -34.06 44.00 -38.15
C GLN A 765 -32.98 44.06 -37.06
N ARG A 766 -32.26 42.96 -36.80
CA ARG A 766 -31.15 42.94 -35.83
C ARG A 766 -30.03 43.91 -36.17
N LEU A 767 -29.70 44.07 -37.46
CA LEU A 767 -28.71 45.04 -37.91
C LEU A 767 -29.19 46.48 -37.70
N ILE A 768 -30.48 46.75 -37.94
CA ILE A 768 -31.10 48.07 -37.68
C ILE A 768 -31.12 48.36 -36.17
N ASP A 769 -31.59 47.43 -35.35
CA ASP A 769 -31.66 47.59 -33.90
C ASP A 769 -30.27 47.86 -33.29
N LYS A 770 -29.24 47.17 -33.80
CA LYS A 770 -27.86 47.40 -33.40
C LYS A 770 -27.36 48.80 -33.79
N ALA A 771 -27.71 49.29 -34.98
CA ALA A 771 -27.36 50.65 -35.40
C ALA A 771 -28.08 51.69 -34.52
N ASN A 772 -29.37 51.49 -34.24
CA ASN A 772 -30.17 52.34 -33.37
C ASN A 772 -29.63 52.36 -31.93
N LEU A 773 -29.19 51.22 -31.40
CA LEU A 773 -28.59 51.14 -30.07
C LEU A 773 -27.28 51.93 -29.98
N ILE A 774 -26.42 51.82 -31.00
CA ILE A 774 -25.15 52.58 -31.04
C ILE A 774 -25.45 54.08 -31.17
N GLN A 775 -26.42 54.46 -32.01
CA GLN A 775 -26.87 55.84 -32.18
C GLN A 775 -27.43 56.42 -30.87
N ALA A 776 -28.31 55.69 -30.18
CA ALA A 776 -28.90 56.12 -28.90
C ALA A 776 -27.84 56.31 -27.81
N ARG A 777 -26.80 55.46 -27.78
CA ARG A 777 -25.67 55.62 -26.85
C ARG A 777 -24.82 56.84 -27.22
N PHE A 778 -24.58 57.07 -28.51
CA PHE A 778 -23.87 58.26 -28.99
C PHE A 778 -24.60 59.55 -28.59
N GLU A 779 -25.92 59.60 -28.79
CA GLU A 779 -26.76 60.75 -28.44
C GLU A 779 -26.77 61.00 -26.93
N ARG A 780 -26.87 59.94 -26.12
CA ARG A 780 -26.82 60.05 -24.65
C ARG A 780 -25.50 60.63 -24.15
N GLU A 781 -24.38 60.07 -24.58
CA GLU A 781 -23.04 60.55 -24.19
C GLU A 781 -22.81 62.00 -24.64
N THR A 782 -23.34 62.37 -25.81
CA THR A 782 -23.28 63.76 -26.30
C THR A 782 -24.13 64.72 -25.44
N GLN A 783 -25.33 64.29 -25.03
CA GLN A 783 -26.21 65.07 -24.16
C GLN A 783 -25.61 65.22 -22.75
N GLU A 784 -25.05 64.17 -22.18
CA GLU A 784 -24.39 64.19 -20.87
C GLU A 784 -23.19 65.14 -20.86
N LEU A 785 -22.35 65.11 -21.91
CA LEU A 785 -21.25 66.06 -22.08
C LEU A 785 -21.77 67.50 -22.15
N GLN A 786 -22.85 67.75 -22.90
CA GLN A 786 -23.44 69.09 -23.02
C GLN A 786 -24.03 69.59 -21.69
N GLN A 787 -24.66 68.71 -20.91
CA GLN A 787 -25.17 69.05 -19.57
C GLN A 787 -24.03 69.36 -18.60
N LYS A 788 -22.96 68.56 -18.60
CA LYS A 788 -21.75 68.81 -17.79
C LYS A 788 -21.04 70.11 -18.19
N GLN A 789 -21.01 70.47 -19.48
CA GLN A 789 -20.53 71.77 -19.95
C GLN A 789 -21.38 72.93 -19.44
N GLN A 790 -22.71 72.82 -19.48
CA GLN A 790 -23.61 73.85 -18.94
C GLN A 790 -23.51 73.97 -17.41
N TRP A 791 -23.30 72.85 -16.71
CA TRP A 791 -23.07 72.85 -15.26
C TRP A 791 -21.76 73.56 -14.91
N TYR A 792 -20.67 73.26 -15.63
CA TYR A 792 -19.38 73.91 -15.42
C TYR A 792 -19.48 75.43 -15.63
N GLN A 793 -20.13 75.89 -16.70
CA GLN A 793 -20.35 77.32 -16.96
C GLN A 793 -21.10 78.04 -15.83
N LYS A 794 -22.03 77.37 -15.14
CA LYS A 794 -22.79 77.96 -14.02
C LYS A 794 -21.98 77.98 -12.73
N ASN A 795 -21.10 77.02 -12.53
CA ASN A 795 -20.41 76.81 -11.26
C ASN A 795 -18.96 77.29 -11.25
N GLN A 796 -18.45 77.79 -12.38
CA GLN A 796 -17.05 78.18 -12.63
C GLN A 796 -16.43 79.11 -11.56
N LEU A 797 -17.21 80.00 -10.94
CA LEU A 797 -16.71 80.95 -9.93
C LEU A 797 -16.53 80.33 -8.54
N THR A 798 -16.98 79.09 -8.33
CA THR A 798 -17.05 78.42 -7.02
C THR A 798 -16.22 77.13 -6.96
N MET A 799 -15.47 76.80 -8.02
CA MET A 799 -14.76 75.54 -8.17
C MET A 799 -13.30 75.65 -7.71
N THR A 800 -12.78 74.56 -7.13
CA THR A 800 -11.36 74.43 -6.77
C THR A 800 -10.55 73.95 -7.97
N LYS A 801 -9.21 74.03 -7.90
CA LYS A 801 -8.33 73.55 -8.98
C LYS A 801 -8.49 72.04 -9.23
N GLU A 802 -8.74 71.26 -8.19
CA GLU A 802 -8.97 69.81 -8.31
C GLU A 802 -10.28 69.52 -9.08
N ASP A 803 -11.34 70.31 -8.82
CA ASP A 803 -12.61 70.19 -9.54
C ASP A 803 -12.49 70.58 -11.03
N GLU A 804 -11.60 71.53 -11.36
CA GLU A 804 -11.30 71.93 -12.73
C GLU A 804 -10.56 70.81 -13.50
N ASP A 805 -9.57 70.19 -12.87
CA ASP A 805 -8.82 69.07 -13.47
C ASP A 805 -9.71 67.83 -13.66
N GLU A 806 -10.59 67.52 -12.70
CA GLU A 806 -11.56 66.42 -12.83
C GLU A 806 -12.56 66.68 -13.97
N TYR A 807 -13.02 67.92 -14.14
CA TYR A 807 -13.87 68.31 -15.25
C TYR A 807 -13.17 68.15 -16.62
N LEU A 808 -11.92 68.60 -16.73
CA LEU A 808 -11.13 68.45 -17.95
C LEU A 808 -10.89 66.98 -18.30
N ALA A 809 -10.58 66.15 -17.29
CA ALA A 809 -10.46 64.70 -17.44
C ALA A 809 -11.77 64.09 -17.95
N TYR A 810 -12.91 64.43 -17.32
CA TYR A 810 -14.23 63.96 -17.74
C TYR A 810 -14.58 64.38 -19.18
N CYS A 811 -14.30 65.63 -19.55
CA CYS A 811 -14.53 66.10 -20.93
C CYS A 811 -13.67 65.35 -21.94
N SER A 812 -12.40 65.08 -21.63
CA SER A 812 -11.50 64.33 -22.51
C SER A 812 -11.98 62.88 -22.72
N ASP A 813 -12.40 62.21 -21.65
CA ASP A 813 -12.89 60.83 -21.69
C ASP A 813 -14.25 60.74 -22.41
N ALA A 814 -15.19 61.65 -22.11
CA ALA A 814 -16.48 61.72 -22.81
C ALA A 814 -16.31 61.99 -24.31
N MET A 815 -15.42 62.90 -24.71
CA MET A 815 -15.10 63.14 -26.13
C MET A 815 -14.50 61.90 -26.81
N PHE A 816 -13.64 61.16 -26.12
CA PHE A 816 -13.08 59.90 -26.62
C PHE A 816 -14.16 58.82 -26.81
N ARG A 817 -15.06 58.66 -25.83
CA ARG A 817 -16.22 57.73 -25.93
C ARG A 817 -17.13 58.09 -27.10
N ILE A 818 -17.47 59.36 -27.26
CA ILE A 818 -18.27 59.87 -28.40
C ILE A 818 -17.57 59.56 -29.74
N HIS A 819 -16.25 59.79 -29.82
CA HIS A 819 -15.48 59.49 -31.03
C HIS A 819 -15.50 58.00 -31.38
N ILE A 820 -15.31 57.11 -30.40
CA ILE A 820 -15.39 55.66 -30.60
C ILE A 820 -16.79 55.25 -31.07
N LEU A 821 -17.85 55.78 -30.46
CA LEU A 821 -19.22 55.45 -30.83
C LEU A 821 -19.54 55.89 -32.27
N LYS A 822 -19.07 57.07 -32.67
CA LYS A 822 -19.17 57.55 -34.05
C LYS A 822 -18.45 56.63 -35.04
N LEU A 823 -17.21 56.22 -34.72
CA LEU A 823 -16.43 55.30 -35.55
C LEU A 823 -17.09 53.92 -35.65
N ARG A 824 -17.63 53.40 -34.53
CA ARG A 824 -18.36 52.13 -34.47
C ARG A 824 -19.63 52.18 -35.33
N LEU A 825 -20.37 53.28 -35.27
CA LEU A 825 -21.57 53.47 -36.09
C LEU A 825 -21.24 53.52 -37.58
N SER A 826 -20.20 54.27 -37.97
CA SER A 826 -19.75 54.33 -39.38
C SER A 826 -19.34 52.95 -39.88
N ARG A 827 -18.47 52.24 -39.14
CA ARG A 827 -18.05 50.88 -39.50
C ARG A 827 -19.22 49.90 -39.56
N HIS A 828 -20.23 50.06 -38.70
CA HIS A 828 -21.43 49.23 -38.73
C HIS A 828 -22.26 49.49 -39.99
N LYS A 829 -22.45 50.76 -40.39
CA LYS A 829 -23.13 51.15 -41.63
C LYS A 829 -22.43 50.57 -42.86
N ASP A 830 -21.10 50.53 -42.88
CA ASP A 830 -20.34 49.97 -44.00
C ASP A 830 -20.42 48.43 -44.07
N LYS A 831 -20.38 47.75 -42.91
CA LYS A 831 -20.34 46.28 -42.83
C LYS A 831 -21.72 45.61 -42.85
N ALA A 832 -22.78 46.29 -42.43
CA ALA A 832 -24.13 45.72 -42.37
C ALA A 832 -24.65 45.20 -43.73
N PRO A 833 -24.48 45.93 -44.87
CA PRO A 833 -24.88 45.44 -46.19
C PRO A 833 -24.10 44.18 -46.60
N GLN A 834 -22.80 44.14 -46.31
CA GLN A 834 -21.95 42.98 -46.62
C GLN A 834 -22.41 41.73 -45.87
N LYS A 835 -22.79 41.87 -44.59
CA LYS A 835 -23.33 40.75 -43.79
C LYS A 835 -24.67 40.27 -44.30
N TYR A 836 -25.54 41.18 -44.74
CA TYR A 836 -26.83 40.83 -45.33
C TYR A 836 -26.64 40.05 -46.64
N LEU A 837 -25.75 40.51 -47.53
CA LEU A 837 -25.42 39.83 -48.78
C LEU A 837 -24.78 38.46 -48.54
N ALA A 838 -23.88 38.35 -47.57
CA ALA A 838 -23.25 37.09 -47.21
C ALA A 838 -24.27 36.05 -46.70
N LEU A 839 -25.30 36.47 -45.94
CA LEU A 839 -26.37 35.57 -45.53
C LEU A 839 -27.26 35.16 -46.72
N ASP A 840 -27.60 36.09 -47.62
CA ASP A 840 -28.36 35.75 -48.84
C ASP A 840 -27.60 34.73 -49.72
N GLU A 841 -26.28 34.90 -49.90
CA GLU A 841 -25.46 33.92 -50.62
C GLU A 841 -25.42 32.56 -49.92
N ARG A 842 -25.35 32.53 -48.58
CA ARG A 842 -25.41 31.28 -47.81
C ARG A 842 -26.75 30.59 -47.96
N LEU A 843 -27.87 31.33 -47.89
CA LEU A 843 -29.22 30.79 -48.11
C LEU A 843 -29.42 30.25 -49.53
N ARG A 844 -28.76 30.83 -50.54
CA ARG A 844 -28.79 30.32 -51.92
C ARG A 844 -28.03 28.99 -52.09
N ARG A 845 -26.96 28.80 -51.33
CA ARG A 845 -26.12 27.59 -51.38
C ARG A 845 -26.59 26.48 -50.43
N ASP A 846 -27.54 26.79 -49.54
CA ASP A 846 -28.06 25.82 -48.58
C ASP A 846 -28.91 24.75 -49.28
N PRO A 847 -28.58 23.45 -49.15
CA PRO A 847 -29.30 22.37 -49.84
C PRO A 847 -30.80 22.30 -49.49
N ARG A 848 -31.21 22.78 -48.30
CA ARG A 848 -32.62 22.78 -47.85
C ARG A 848 -33.47 23.81 -48.59
N LEU A 849 -32.86 24.87 -49.12
CA LEU A 849 -33.54 25.96 -49.83
C LEU A 849 -33.22 25.96 -51.33
N ALA A 850 -32.01 25.54 -51.71
CA ALA A 850 -31.51 25.57 -53.08
C ALA A 850 -32.41 24.79 -54.04
N ASN A 851 -32.82 23.58 -53.65
CA ASN A 851 -33.64 22.68 -54.49
C ASN A 851 -35.07 23.18 -54.73
N HIS A 852 -35.56 24.14 -53.93
CA HIS A 852 -36.94 24.64 -54.01
C HIS A 852 -37.03 26.06 -54.57
N LEU A 853 -35.97 26.84 -54.45
CA LEU A 853 -35.96 28.27 -54.78
C LEU A 853 -35.27 28.62 -56.10
N TRP A 854 -34.33 27.79 -56.56
CA TRP A 854 -33.44 28.10 -57.68
C TRP A 854 -33.50 27.05 -58.78
#